data_AF-A0A7Y4TRD3-F1
#
_entry.id   AF-A0A7Y4TRD3-F1
#
_cell.length_a   1.000
_cell.length_b   1.000
_cell.length_c   1.000
_cell.angle_alpha   90.00
_cell.angle_beta   90.00
_cell.angle_gamma   90.00
#
_symmetry.space_group_name_H-M   'P 1'
#
loop_
_entity.id
_entity.type
_entity.pdbx_description
1 polymer ?
#
loop_
_entity_poly.entity_id
_entity_poly.type
_entity_poly.pdbx_seq_one_letter_code
_entity_poly.pdbx_strand_id
1 'polypeptide(L)'
;MQRLSLLLFFIFCTASLFGQNVGIGTATPNSSAALDITSSNKGILIPRLTQSERNAIAPPVTGLLVYQVDADSSFFWYNGAAWIKLLSTKSGWELTGNAATSENNFMGTTDNRNVIFKRNNIKSGWIDTTNTSFGIAGLSSIISAKYNTAFGGYALFSNNFGDANSAFGYGALSANVGGIRNTAMGVNALTLSAGASDNTAVGTSSMTNNSTGTVNTAIGVQSLFSNTTGSGNTASGYNTLYTNTTGNSNTANGFYSLVSNTTGSNNTATGADALNANTTGSYNTATGNSALYSNTSGYYNTAVGDSSLFANSSGNGNTAIGIWSLRHNTIGNTNVAVGVANLYSNSDGYSNVAVGWETLYSNIAGHQNIAVGTQTLKANTFGYNNIALGHTSLYRNTFGNKNISLGEQSMFENTTGSGNIAIGNMALMSNTVKNNLIAIGDSALYNNGNGAVIPTNSINNIAIGEKALKSNSFGSQNTAVGGLALLSNTGGSYNTAFGYRSLEAETLGSFNTSVGSTAGLRNTTGSSLTAIGYAAGSNNTTGVSLTVLGVNAGLANTTGNNNTAIGNAANFGVGNLTNATAIGANALVNTSNSMVLGNAVNVGIGTSSPAERLHVIGNIKTDGFIMPTGAGQDKVLTSDAAGNGTWTEKVIFKVSGFLYDFTVAPGPFMGTHRDLYDWANIDINVGSVLFNNGNGQIMVPPGVYRVEARVNVKFNTPDESETQSLQIRQSGSTMAEGHSHLHHDHVYGSFQHVFNTVSVSTIIKVNNTIDNEISVRYWNHSTNTTAQFVNNNNSSPGMERQYCEFTIQRIN
;
A
#
# COMPACT_ATOMS: atom_id res chain seq x y z
N MET A 1 112.56 93.41 113.09
CA MET A 1 113.26 92.90 114.29
C MET A 1 113.26 91.37 114.24
N GLN A 2 114.36 90.72 114.67
CA GLN A 2 114.55 89.33 115.17
C GLN A 2 113.51 88.23 114.78
N ARG A 3 113.81 87.12 114.08
CA ARG A 3 114.57 85.86 114.41
C ARG A 3 113.60 84.65 114.23
N LEU A 4 113.90 83.62 113.42
CA LEU A 4 114.56 82.31 113.76
C LEU A 4 113.57 81.29 114.42
N SER A 5 113.36 80.02 114.03
CA SER A 5 113.96 79.12 113.00
C SER A 5 113.15 77.79 112.77
N LEU A 6 113.44 77.06 111.66
CA LEU A 6 113.25 75.58 111.45
C LEU A 6 111.80 74.98 111.42
N LEU A 7 111.42 73.87 110.74
CA LEU A 7 112.11 72.78 109.99
C LEU A 7 111.12 72.03 109.02
N LEU A 8 111.57 71.65 107.79
CA LEU A 8 111.00 70.70 106.75
C LEU A 8 109.47 70.68 106.41
N PHE A 9 108.94 70.96 105.19
CA PHE A 9 109.03 70.33 103.84
C PHE A 9 108.53 68.84 103.77
N PHE A 10 107.63 68.37 102.87
CA PHE A 10 107.00 68.91 101.63
C PHE A 10 105.78 68.05 101.13
N ILE A 11 105.14 68.45 100.01
CA ILE A 11 104.22 67.70 99.08
C ILE A 11 102.69 67.98 99.13
N PHE A 12 102.10 68.01 97.93
CA PHE A 12 100.81 68.58 97.50
C PHE A 12 99.76 67.54 97.05
N CYS A 13 98.49 67.96 96.96
CA CYS A 13 97.38 67.20 96.36
C CYS A 13 97.37 67.23 94.82
N THR A 14 96.81 66.18 94.20
CA THR A 14 96.16 66.25 92.87
C THR A 14 94.94 65.33 92.82
N ALA A 15 93.90 65.74 92.07
CA ALA A 15 92.72 64.94 91.74
C ALA A 15 92.56 64.85 90.22
N SER A 16 91.99 63.76 89.73
CA SER A 16 91.94 63.42 88.29
C SER A 16 90.59 63.72 87.65
N LEU A 17 90.60 64.27 86.43
CA LEU A 17 89.44 64.37 85.54
C LEU A 17 89.70 63.59 84.24
N PHE A 18 88.68 62.95 83.69
CA PHE A 18 88.78 62.04 82.52
C PHE A 18 88.17 62.66 81.25
N GLY A 19 88.80 62.38 80.10
CA GLY A 19 88.14 62.33 78.78
C GLY A 19 87.82 63.66 78.08
N GLN A 20 88.41 63.89 76.90
CA GLN A 20 88.01 64.94 75.95
C GLN A 20 87.94 64.34 74.54
N ASN A 21 86.85 64.54 73.80
CA ASN A 21 86.76 64.17 72.38
C ASN A 21 87.57 65.18 71.54
N VAL A 22 88.30 64.71 70.52
CA VAL A 22 89.13 65.59 69.68
C VAL A 22 88.31 66.12 68.50
N GLY A 23 88.08 67.43 68.44
CA GLY A 23 87.52 68.11 67.27
C GLY A 23 88.62 68.78 66.44
N ILE A 24 88.59 68.59 65.12
CA ILE A 24 89.45 69.31 64.18
C ILE A 24 88.55 70.01 63.15
N GLY A 25 88.44 71.34 63.23
CA GLY A 25 87.54 72.12 62.39
C GLY A 25 86.07 72.18 62.86
N THR A 26 85.75 71.57 64.00
CA THR A 26 84.47 71.72 64.70
C THR A 26 84.69 72.07 66.18
N ALA A 27 83.89 72.99 66.71
CA ALA A 27 83.90 73.37 68.14
C ALA A 27 83.01 72.47 69.01
N THR A 28 82.14 71.68 68.38
CA THR A 28 81.30 70.66 69.02
C THR A 28 81.59 69.33 68.32
N PRO A 29 82.67 68.61 68.73
CA PRO A 29 82.93 67.27 68.23
C PRO A 29 81.71 66.40 68.52
N ASN A 30 81.25 65.61 67.55
CA ASN A 30 80.13 64.70 67.73
C ASN A 30 80.38 63.81 68.97
N SER A 31 79.42 63.73 69.89
CA SER A 31 79.58 63.01 71.16
C SER A 31 79.86 61.52 70.99
N SER A 32 79.50 60.94 69.85
CA SER A 32 79.80 59.54 69.48
C SER A 32 81.18 59.34 68.82
N ALA A 33 81.92 60.40 68.52
CA ALA A 33 83.22 60.35 67.85
C ALA A 33 84.37 60.76 68.79
N ALA A 34 85.36 59.88 68.94
CA ALA A 34 86.61 60.21 69.65
C ALA A 34 87.48 61.23 68.87
N LEU A 35 87.33 61.25 67.54
CA LEU A 35 87.93 62.21 66.62
C LEU A 35 86.88 62.62 65.58
N ASP A 36 86.46 63.88 65.59
CA ASP A 36 85.54 64.47 64.62
C ASP A 36 86.28 65.52 63.80
N ILE A 37 86.27 65.39 62.47
CA ILE A 37 86.95 66.28 61.54
C ILE A 37 85.96 66.86 60.54
N THR A 38 85.73 68.17 60.63
CA THR A 38 84.88 68.91 59.68
C THR A 38 85.75 69.79 58.80
N SER A 39 85.65 69.61 57.49
CA SER A 39 86.33 70.44 56.48
C SER A 39 85.58 70.40 55.15
N SER A 40 85.49 71.54 54.48
CA SER A 40 84.83 71.66 53.17
C SER A 40 85.77 71.47 51.97
N ASN A 41 87.09 71.43 52.19
CA ASN A 41 88.09 71.38 51.11
C ASN A 41 89.37 70.58 51.43
N LYS A 42 89.50 69.97 52.61
CA LYS A 42 90.62 69.09 52.98
C LYS A 42 90.06 67.77 53.52
N GLY A 43 90.63 66.65 53.10
CA GLY A 43 90.35 65.34 53.70
C GLY A 43 91.30 64.99 54.83
N ILE A 44 91.07 63.87 55.50
CA ILE A 44 92.05 63.23 56.38
C ILE A 44 93.04 62.43 55.53
N LEU A 45 94.35 62.67 55.71
CA LEU A 45 95.39 61.85 55.08
C LEU A 45 95.75 60.68 56.01
N ILE A 46 95.14 59.54 55.74
CA ILE A 46 95.37 58.27 56.42
C ILE A 46 96.75 57.71 56.02
N PRO A 47 97.47 56.96 56.89
CA PRO A 47 98.78 56.38 56.56
C PRO A 47 98.82 55.68 55.21
N ARG A 48 99.77 56.11 54.37
CA ARG A 48 99.98 55.64 53.00
C ARG A 48 101.12 54.62 53.00
N LEU A 49 100.82 53.37 52.66
CA LEU A 49 101.73 52.23 52.79
C LEU A 49 101.75 51.42 51.50
N THR A 50 102.85 50.75 51.19
CA THR A 50 102.88 49.65 50.22
C THR A 50 102.19 48.41 50.80
N GLN A 51 101.85 47.43 49.97
CA GLN A 51 101.30 46.15 50.40
C GLN A 51 102.23 45.44 51.41
N SER A 52 103.54 45.56 51.20
CA SER A 52 104.56 45.02 52.10
C SER A 52 104.54 45.70 53.47
N GLU A 53 104.58 47.04 53.51
CA GLU A 53 104.56 47.82 54.76
C GLU A 53 103.25 47.62 55.54
N ARG A 54 102.10 47.57 54.83
CA ARG A 54 100.80 47.27 55.44
C ARG A 54 100.78 45.87 56.07
N ASN A 55 101.28 44.87 55.36
CA ASN A 55 101.32 43.49 55.85
C ASN A 55 102.34 43.30 57.00
N ALA A 56 103.32 44.20 57.13
CA ALA A 56 104.29 44.21 58.23
C ALA A 56 103.74 44.79 59.56
N ILE A 57 102.54 45.40 59.56
CA ILE A 57 101.87 45.83 60.79
C ILE A 57 101.45 44.59 61.59
N ALA A 58 102.09 44.35 62.74
CA ALA A 58 101.85 43.16 63.55
C ALA A 58 101.78 43.49 65.06
N PRO A 59 100.67 43.17 65.77
CA PRO A 59 99.34 42.86 65.24
C PRO A 59 98.62 44.14 64.77
N PRO A 60 97.92 44.14 63.61
CA PRO A 60 97.07 45.26 63.24
C PRO A 60 95.79 45.26 64.10
N VAL A 61 95.30 46.46 64.44
CA VAL A 61 94.12 46.62 65.29
C VAL A 61 92.85 46.59 64.44
N THR A 62 91.78 45.94 64.91
CA THR A 62 90.48 45.98 64.23
C THR A 62 90.00 47.43 64.03
N GLY A 63 89.58 47.77 62.81
CA GLY A 63 89.20 49.12 62.42
C GLY A 63 90.35 50.00 61.93
N LEU A 64 91.61 49.54 61.98
CA LEU A 64 92.76 50.29 61.47
C LEU A 64 92.63 50.51 59.96
N LEU A 65 92.48 51.77 59.55
CA LEU A 65 92.39 52.19 58.15
C LEU A 65 93.78 52.63 57.64
N VAL A 66 94.13 52.21 56.43
CA VAL A 66 95.32 52.65 55.67
C VAL A 66 94.94 52.93 54.22
N TYR A 67 95.81 53.60 53.46
CA TYR A 67 95.71 53.69 52.01
C TYR A 67 96.92 52.98 51.37
N GLN A 68 96.66 51.93 50.59
CA GLN A 68 97.70 51.21 49.86
C GLN A 68 98.11 52.00 48.62
N VAL A 69 99.42 52.20 48.37
CA VAL A 69 99.92 53.09 47.30
C VAL A 69 100.47 52.39 46.06
N ASP A 70 100.74 51.09 46.14
CA ASP A 70 101.34 50.27 45.10
C ASP A 70 100.28 49.46 44.33
N ALA A 71 100.54 48.19 44.01
CA ALA A 71 99.58 47.35 43.31
C ALA A 71 98.23 47.30 44.06
N ASP A 72 97.13 47.36 43.32
CA ASP A 72 95.76 47.38 43.87
C ASP A 72 95.42 48.58 44.79
N SER A 73 96.11 49.71 44.58
CA SER A 73 95.97 51.00 45.28
C SER A 73 94.51 51.38 45.65
N SER A 74 94.25 51.47 46.95
CA SER A 74 92.91 51.68 47.52
C SER A 74 92.99 51.94 49.03
N PHE A 75 91.88 52.37 49.64
CA PHE A 75 91.75 52.28 51.09
C PHE A 75 91.58 50.81 51.51
N PHE A 76 92.28 50.42 52.58
CA PHE A 76 92.14 49.12 53.22
C PHE A 76 91.92 49.31 54.72
N TRP A 77 91.01 48.53 55.32
CA TRP A 77 90.83 48.48 56.76
C TRP A 77 91.04 47.07 57.29
N TYR A 78 91.65 46.93 58.46
CA TYR A 78 91.84 45.62 59.09
C TYR A 78 90.58 45.22 59.86
N ASN A 79 89.98 44.08 59.52
CA ASN A 79 88.72 43.63 60.15
C ASN A 79 88.91 42.78 61.42
N GLY A 80 90.14 42.67 61.92
CA GLY A 80 90.51 41.77 63.03
C GLY A 80 91.17 40.47 62.58
N ALA A 81 90.98 40.05 61.32
CA ALA A 81 91.56 38.84 60.75
C ALA A 81 92.32 39.07 59.43
N ALA A 82 91.91 40.04 58.62
CA ALA A 82 92.50 40.36 57.32
C ALA A 82 92.34 41.84 56.95
N TRP A 83 93.19 42.30 56.03
CA TRP A 83 93.06 43.61 55.39
C TRP A 83 92.00 43.58 54.28
N ILE A 84 90.91 44.31 54.48
CA ILE A 84 89.75 44.38 53.58
C ILE A 84 89.81 45.65 52.72
N LYS A 85 89.68 45.49 51.40
CA LYS A 85 89.65 46.61 50.44
C LYS A 85 88.32 47.35 50.48
N LEU A 86 88.35 48.68 50.47
CA LEU A 86 87.17 49.53 50.42
C LEU A 86 86.79 49.82 48.94
N LEU A 87 85.95 48.96 48.36
CA LEU A 87 85.50 49.07 46.96
C LEU A 87 84.36 50.10 46.78
N SER A 88 84.33 50.78 45.64
CA SER A 88 83.32 51.80 45.29
C SER A 88 82.32 51.36 44.20
N THR A 89 82.54 50.25 43.51
CA THR A 89 81.66 49.74 42.45
C THR A 89 80.64 48.74 43.00
N LYS A 90 79.36 49.01 42.79
CA LYS A 90 78.24 48.10 43.08
C LYS A 90 78.24 46.92 42.09
N SER A 91 78.93 45.84 42.43
CA SER A 91 79.12 44.66 41.56
C SER A 91 77.94 43.67 41.55
N GLY A 92 76.69 44.15 41.60
CA GLY A 92 75.52 43.28 41.70
C GLY A 92 74.18 43.96 41.38
N TRP A 93 73.13 43.14 41.33
CA TRP A 93 71.76 43.63 41.24
C TRP A 93 71.27 44.01 42.65
N GLU A 94 70.84 45.26 42.82
CA GLU A 94 70.40 45.79 44.10
C GLU A 94 69.04 45.20 44.49
N LEU A 95 68.83 44.98 45.80
CA LEU A 95 67.53 44.50 46.32
C LEU A 95 66.39 45.51 46.08
N THR A 96 66.73 46.79 45.87
CA THR A 96 65.81 47.87 45.50
C THR A 96 65.68 48.09 43.98
N GLY A 97 66.39 47.29 43.17
CA GLY A 97 66.52 47.49 41.73
C GLY A 97 67.57 48.55 41.34
N ASN A 98 67.98 48.52 40.08
CA ASN A 98 69.01 49.38 39.50
C ASN A 98 68.34 50.43 38.58
N ALA A 99 68.72 51.70 38.71
CA ALA A 99 68.27 52.78 37.82
C ALA A 99 69.16 52.90 36.57
N ALA A 100 68.63 53.51 35.50
CA ALA A 100 69.35 53.82 34.26
C ALA A 100 70.02 52.62 33.55
N THR A 101 69.35 51.46 33.55
CA THR A 101 69.78 50.26 32.81
C THR A 101 69.71 50.44 31.30
N SER A 102 70.68 49.85 30.59
CA SER A 102 70.82 49.76 29.14
C SER A 102 70.85 48.28 28.68
N GLU A 103 70.93 48.03 27.38
CA GLU A 103 71.09 46.67 26.82
C GLU A 103 72.32 45.90 27.34
N ASN A 104 73.36 46.61 27.79
CA ASN A 104 74.56 46.01 28.39
C ASN A 104 74.38 45.64 29.88
N ASN A 105 73.22 45.90 30.48
CA ASN A 105 72.94 45.59 31.89
C ASN A 105 72.00 44.39 32.00
N PHE A 106 72.47 43.31 32.63
CA PHE A 106 71.74 42.05 32.74
C PHE A 106 71.86 41.44 34.14
N MET A 107 70.86 40.65 34.53
CA MET A 107 70.95 39.70 35.64
C MET A 107 71.24 38.32 35.07
N GLY A 108 72.49 37.85 35.18
CA GLY A 108 72.89 36.57 34.60
C GLY A 108 74.39 36.30 34.67
N THR A 109 74.85 35.42 33.80
CA THR A 109 76.23 34.92 33.69
C THR A 109 76.90 35.43 32.40
N THR A 110 78.23 35.59 32.42
CA THR A 110 79.04 35.93 31.24
C THR A 110 79.69 34.71 30.58
N ASP A 111 79.64 33.56 31.26
CA ASP A 111 80.05 32.25 30.75
C ASP A 111 78.81 31.38 30.45
N ASN A 112 79.02 30.25 29.78
CA ASN A 112 77.93 29.32 29.44
C ASN A 112 77.52 28.46 30.66
N ARG A 113 77.12 29.13 31.75
CA ARG A 113 76.62 28.54 32.99
C ARG A 113 75.21 29.00 33.25
N ASN A 114 74.38 28.09 33.75
CA ASN A 114 72.97 28.33 34.01
C ASN A 114 72.79 29.42 35.07
N VAL A 115 71.86 30.34 34.87
CA VAL A 115 71.38 31.24 35.92
C VAL A 115 70.56 30.41 36.90
N ILE A 116 70.85 30.46 38.21
CA ILE A 116 70.17 29.63 39.22
C ILE A 116 69.41 30.52 40.22
N PHE A 117 68.10 30.30 40.31
CA PHE A 117 67.26 30.95 41.32
C PHE A 117 67.22 30.11 42.59
N LYS A 118 67.37 30.73 43.77
CA LYS A 118 67.34 30.05 45.08
C LYS A 118 66.44 30.76 46.08
N ARG A 119 65.84 29.98 46.99
CA ARG A 119 65.14 30.45 48.19
C ARG A 119 65.59 29.62 49.38
N ASN A 120 66.09 30.24 50.45
CA ASN A 120 66.65 29.53 51.61
C ASN A 120 67.69 28.44 51.23
N ASN A 121 68.63 28.80 50.34
CA ASN A 121 69.61 27.91 49.68
C ASN A 121 69.02 26.75 48.82
N ILE A 122 67.71 26.54 48.79
CA ILE A 122 67.04 25.55 47.92
C ILE A 122 66.96 26.10 46.49
N LYS A 123 67.38 25.30 45.49
CA LYS A 123 67.20 25.61 44.06
C LYS A 123 65.71 25.66 43.73
N SER A 124 65.25 26.81 43.24
CA SER A 124 63.84 27.13 42.96
C SER A 124 63.63 27.59 41.51
N GLY A 125 64.51 27.19 40.61
CA GLY A 125 64.49 27.53 39.20
C GLY A 125 65.90 27.64 38.61
N TRP A 126 65.98 27.64 37.29
CA TRP A 126 67.19 27.86 36.52
C TRP A 126 66.87 28.15 35.04
N ILE A 127 67.74 28.93 34.38
CA ILE A 127 67.70 29.17 32.93
C ILE A 127 68.97 28.57 32.34
N ASP A 128 68.82 27.81 31.25
CA ASP A 128 69.85 27.21 30.43
C ASP A 128 69.62 27.55 28.95
N THR A 129 70.64 27.30 28.14
CA THR A 129 70.64 27.37 26.67
C THR A 129 69.46 26.68 25.99
N THR A 130 68.90 25.61 26.57
CA THR A 130 67.80 24.85 25.94
C THR A 130 66.62 24.57 26.87
N ASN A 131 66.73 24.73 28.19
CA ASN A 131 65.63 24.47 29.11
C ASN A 131 65.42 25.64 30.09
N THR A 132 64.16 25.88 30.46
CA THR A 132 63.77 26.91 31.44
C THR A 132 62.96 26.29 32.58
N SER A 133 63.33 26.62 33.82
CA SER A 133 62.69 26.11 35.02
C SER A 133 62.46 27.22 36.05
N PHE A 134 61.25 27.33 36.59
CA PHE A 134 60.90 28.23 37.68
C PHE A 134 59.99 27.50 38.66
N GLY A 135 60.59 26.96 39.73
CA GLY A 135 59.90 26.19 40.75
C GLY A 135 60.85 25.26 41.50
N ILE A 136 60.42 24.80 42.69
CA ILE A 136 61.17 23.78 43.43
C ILE A 136 61.05 22.43 42.72
N ALA A 137 62.18 21.73 42.57
CA ALA A 137 62.27 20.43 41.90
C ALA A 137 61.72 20.38 40.45
N GLY A 138 61.51 21.54 39.81
CA GLY A 138 61.18 21.58 38.38
C GLY A 138 62.37 21.16 37.53
N LEU A 139 62.19 20.21 36.61
CA LEU A 139 63.26 19.63 35.78
C LEU A 139 64.49 19.19 36.60
N SER A 140 64.27 18.40 37.67
CA SER A 140 65.35 17.93 38.56
C SER A 140 66.20 16.81 37.99
N SER A 141 65.68 16.06 37.02
CA SER A 141 66.26 14.78 36.55
C SER A 141 66.79 14.81 35.11
N ILE A 142 67.00 16.01 34.52
CA ILE A 142 67.48 16.11 33.12
C ILE A 142 68.83 15.41 32.96
N ILE A 143 68.90 14.51 31.98
CA ILE A 143 70.15 13.91 31.49
C ILE A 143 70.50 14.51 30.12
N SER A 144 69.57 14.48 29.16
CA SER A 144 69.82 15.00 27.79
C SER A 144 68.64 15.73 27.14
N ALA A 145 67.53 15.90 27.84
CA ALA A 145 66.31 16.55 27.35
C ALA A 145 66.51 18.05 27.03
N LYS A 146 65.86 18.54 25.97
CA LYS A 146 66.00 19.90 25.42
C LYS A 146 64.64 20.57 25.13
N TYR A 147 64.66 21.90 25.04
CA TYR A 147 63.52 22.74 24.69
C TYR A 147 62.33 22.66 25.66
N ASN A 148 62.59 22.26 26.92
CA ASN A 148 61.55 22.12 27.92
C ASN A 148 61.34 23.40 28.74
N THR A 149 60.08 23.68 29.08
CA THR A 149 59.66 24.80 29.91
C THR A 149 58.88 24.28 31.12
N ALA A 150 59.33 24.59 32.34
CA ALA A 150 58.71 24.13 33.58
C ALA A 150 58.48 25.29 34.56
N PHE A 151 57.22 25.67 34.78
CA PHE A 151 56.81 26.66 35.77
C PHE A 151 55.93 26.01 36.83
N GLY A 152 56.40 25.92 38.08
CA GLY A 152 55.69 25.28 39.19
C GLY A 152 56.53 24.25 39.93
N GLY A 153 56.09 23.88 41.13
CA GLY A 153 56.74 22.83 41.92
C GLY A 153 56.57 21.47 41.27
N TYR A 154 57.66 20.69 41.17
CA TYR A 154 57.69 19.35 40.54
C TYR A 154 57.26 19.29 39.06
N ALA A 155 57.15 20.44 38.37
CA ALA A 155 56.87 20.45 36.94
C ALA A 155 58.00 19.75 36.15
N LEU A 156 57.67 18.75 35.33
CA LEU A 156 58.65 17.91 34.60
C LEU A 156 59.73 17.25 35.49
N PHE A 157 59.41 16.90 36.74
CA PHE A 157 60.34 16.33 37.74
C PHE A 157 61.17 15.13 37.22
N SER A 158 60.52 14.11 36.64
CA SER A 158 61.16 12.88 36.13
C SER A 158 61.61 12.94 34.66
N ASN A 159 61.62 14.12 34.02
CA ASN A 159 61.90 14.21 32.59
C ASN A 159 63.40 14.08 32.26
N ASN A 160 63.83 12.86 31.94
CA ASN A 160 65.24 12.55 31.67
C ASN A 160 65.64 12.81 30.19
N PHE A 161 64.75 12.49 29.25
CA PHE A 161 65.02 12.43 27.79
C PHE A 161 63.93 13.08 26.90
N GLY A 162 62.82 13.56 27.46
CA GLY A 162 61.70 14.07 26.67
C GLY A 162 61.91 15.52 26.20
N ASP A 163 61.89 15.76 24.90
CA ASP A 163 62.12 17.08 24.31
C ASP A 163 60.83 17.90 24.09
N ALA A 164 60.98 19.23 24.08
CA ALA A 164 59.95 20.19 23.70
C ALA A 164 58.65 20.17 24.54
N ASN A 165 58.73 19.80 25.82
CA ASN A 165 57.57 19.78 26.71
C ASN A 165 57.36 21.11 27.45
N SER A 166 56.11 21.52 27.60
CA SER A 166 55.69 22.74 28.32
C SER A 166 54.82 22.36 29.52
N ALA A 167 55.22 22.72 30.74
CA ALA A 167 54.52 22.37 31.97
C ALA A 167 54.33 23.59 32.89
N PHE A 168 53.09 23.96 33.17
CA PHE A 168 52.70 25.12 33.96
C PHE A 168 51.74 24.73 35.09
N GLY A 169 52.25 24.54 36.30
CA GLY A 169 51.47 24.16 37.47
C GLY A 169 52.23 23.23 38.42
N TYR A 170 51.69 23.00 39.61
CA TYR A 170 52.25 22.01 40.53
C TYR A 170 52.03 20.60 39.98
N GLY A 171 53.10 19.81 39.87
CA GLY A 171 53.04 18.41 39.42
C GLY A 171 52.77 18.17 37.93
N ALA A 172 52.65 19.23 37.11
CA ALA A 172 52.40 19.11 35.68
C ALA A 172 53.54 18.36 34.96
N LEU A 173 53.24 17.31 34.20
CA LEU A 173 54.22 16.38 33.60
C LEU A 173 55.25 15.77 34.59
N SER A 174 54.94 15.71 35.88
CA SER A 174 55.91 15.29 36.91
C SER A 174 56.49 13.88 36.69
N ALA A 175 55.74 12.95 36.09
CA ALA A 175 56.20 11.61 35.71
C ALA A 175 56.29 11.40 34.18
N ASN A 176 56.68 12.43 33.42
CA ASN A 176 57.03 12.27 32.01
C ASN A 176 58.36 11.51 31.85
N VAL A 177 58.33 10.35 31.19
CA VAL A 177 59.51 9.53 30.89
C VAL A 177 59.62 9.38 29.37
N GLY A 178 60.36 10.30 28.75
CA GLY A 178 60.67 10.26 27.31
C GLY A 178 59.57 10.76 26.37
N GLY A 179 58.39 11.14 26.88
CA GLY A 179 57.34 11.79 26.08
C GLY A 179 57.79 13.15 25.56
N ILE A 180 57.40 13.50 24.32
CA ILE A 180 57.85 14.71 23.63
C ILE A 180 56.68 15.59 23.15
N ARG A 181 56.93 16.90 23.00
CA ARG A 181 55.97 17.89 22.48
C ARG A 181 54.64 17.96 23.23
N ASN A 182 54.62 17.62 24.53
CA ASN A 182 53.42 17.72 25.34
C ASN A 182 53.28 19.12 25.97
N THR A 183 52.04 19.59 26.10
CA THR A 183 51.69 20.83 26.83
C THR A 183 50.77 20.49 27.99
N ALA A 184 51.15 20.85 29.22
CA ALA A 184 50.31 20.74 30.40
C ALA A 184 50.21 22.04 31.18
N MET A 185 49.00 22.42 31.58
CA MET A 185 48.71 23.64 32.32
C MET A 185 47.62 23.38 33.36
N GLY A 186 47.99 23.43 34.64
CA GLY A 186 47.11 23.08 35.77
C GLY A 186 47.83 22.23 36.80
N VAL A 187 47.21 22.07 37.98
CA VAL A 187 47.74 21.18 39.02
C VAL A 187 47.52 19.73 38.58
N ASN A 188 48.58 18.91 38.57
CA ASN A 188 48.56 17.50 38.17
C ASN A 188 47.98 17.24 36.75
N ALA A 189 48.14 18.22 35.85
CA ALA A 189 47.83 18.06 34.44
C ALA A 189 48.89 17.14 33.76
N LEU A 190 48.43 16.09 33.08
CA LEU A 190 49.25 15.08 32.40
C LEU A 190 50.41 14.56 33.27
N THR A 191 50.09 14.17 34.51
CA THR A 191 51.05 13.70 35.51
C THR A 191 51.88 12.51 35.02
N LEU A 192 51.21 11.44 34.58
CA LEU A 192 51.83 10.27 33.96
C LEU A 192 52.03 10.56 32.47
N SER A 193 53.20 10.26 31.91
CA SER A 193 53.48 10.36 30.47
C SER A 193 54.72 9.51 30.09
N ALA A 194 54.54 8.19 30.03
CA ALA A 194 55.60 7.21 29.77
C ALA A 194 55.77 6.94 28.26
N GLY A 195 56.28 7.95 27.54
CA GLY A 195 56.43 7.93 26.07
C GLY A 195 55.25 8.54 25.31
N ALA A 196 54.15 8.85 26.00
CA ALA A 196 53.06 9.67 25.48
C ALA A 196 53.58 11.01 24.91
N SER A 197 53.14 11.36 23.71
CA SER A 197 53.68 12.49 22.94
C SER A 197 52.57 13.26 22.21
N ASP A 198 52.83 14.53 21.90
CA ASP A 198 51.91 15.42 21.18
C ASP A 198 50.56 15.67 21.91
N ASN A 199 50.52 15.56 23.23
CA ASN A 199 49.31 15.77 24.01
C ASN A 199 49.19 17.21 24.56
N THR A 200 47.96 17.72 24.62
CA THR A 200 47.62 19.00 25.29
C THR A 200 46.68 18.73 26.46
N ALA A 201 47.02 19.19 27.67
CA ALA A 201 46.26 18.99 28.90
C ALA A 201 46.12 20.31 29.68
N VAL A 202 44.94 20.93 29.68
CA VAL A 202 44.69 22.24 30.31
C VAL A 202 43.55 22.10 31.33
N GLY A 203 43.88 22.20 32.61
CA GLY A 203 42.96 22.11 33.73
C GLY A 203 43.50 21.21 34.85
N THR A 204 42.99 21.40 36.07
CA THR A 204 43.36 20.56 37.22
C THR A 204 43.02 19.10 36.94
N SER A 205 44.02 18.23 37.11
CA SER A 205 43.92 16.79 36.85
C SER A 205 43.42 16.42 35.44
N SER A 206 43.62 17.28 34.44
CA SER A 206 43.38 16.90 33.04
C SER A 206 44.41 15.85 32.60
N MET A 207 43.95 14.77 31.96
CA MET A 207 44.80 13.71 31.38
C MET A 207 45.78 13.02 32.36
N THR A 208 45.46 12.96 33.67
CA THR A 208 46.41 12.57 34.73
C THR A 208 47.08 11.20 34.54
N ASN A 209 46.37 10.18 34.01
CA ASN A 209 46.85 8.79 33.98
C ASN A 209 47.42 8.32 32.62
N ASN A 210 47.67 9.23 31.66
CA ASN A 210 48.02 8.87 30.28
C ASN A 210 49.43 8.29 30.14
N SER A 211 49.56 6.97 30.15
CA SER A 211 50.87 6.30 30.04
C SER A 211 51.46 6.45 28.64
N THR A 212 50.76 6.04 27.59
CA THR A 212 51.33 5.97 26.22
C THR A 212 50.44 6.60 25.13
N GLY A 213 49.26 7.12 25.48
CA GLY A 213 48.36 7.75 24.50
C GLY A 213 48.97 9.00 23.86
N THR A 214 48.77 9.18 22.56
CA THR A 214 49.34 10.28 21.78
C THR A 214 48.27 11.14 21.11
N VAL A 215 48.63 12.38 20.76
CA VAL A 215 47.77 13.32 20.01
C VAL A 215 46.40 13.57 20.69
N ASN A 216 46.35 13.51 22.03
CA ASN A 216 45.12 13.81 22.78
C ASN A 216 45.06 15.30 23.16
N THR A 217 43.87 15.88 23.14
CA THR A 217 43.59 17.22 23.66
C THR A 217 42.57 17.11 24.80
N ALA A 218 42.93 17.57 26.00
CA ALA A 218 42.10 17.59 27.19
C ALA A 218 42.04 19.02 27.74
N ILE A 219 40.88 19.66 27.73
CA ILE A 219 40.66 21.02 28.21
C ILE A 219 39.48 21.01 29.18
N GLY A 220 39.75 21.35 30.44
CA GLY A 220 38.78 21.31 31.53
C GLY A 220 39.22 20.38 32.67
N VAL A 221 38.68 20.62 33.86
CA VAL A 221 39.01 19.84 35.07
C VAL A 221 38.63 18.38 34.86
N GLN A 222 39.58 17.47 35.14
CA GLN A 222 39.41 16.02 35.04
C GLN A 222 38.99 15.50 33.64
N SER A 223 39.16 16.30 32.58
CA SER A 223 39.00 15.83 31.20
C SER A 223 40.04 14.74 30.88
N LEU A 224 39.62 13.63 30.26
CA LEU A 224 40.47 12.44 29.96
C LEU A 224 41.23 11.85 31.17
N PHE A 225 40.72 12.03 32.40
CA PHE A 225 41.44 11.67 33.64
C PHE A 225 42.03 10.26 33.67
N SER A 226 41.27 9.24 33.23
CA SER A 226 41.67 7.83 33.30
C SER A 226 42.36 7.29 32.03
N ASN A 227 42.58 8.13 31.00
CA ASN A 227 43.16 7.68 29.74
C ASN A 227 44.51 7.01 30.01
N THR A 228 44.76 5.82 29.46
CA THR A 228 46.05 5.14 29.62
C THR A 228 46.78 5.06 28.28
N THR A 229 46.15 4.45 27.27
CA THR A 229 46.75 4.24 25.95
C THR A 229 45.94 4.84 24.79
N GLY A 230 44.72 5.32 25.06
CA GLY A 230 43.86 5.94 24.05
C GLY A 230 44.52 7.15 23.38
N SER A 231 44.42 7.24 22.06
CA SER A 231 45.09 8.25 21.23
C SER A 231 44.11 8.98 20.32
N GLY A 232 44.45 10.21 19.93
CA GLY A 232 43.63 11.05 19.05
C GLY A 232 42.31 11.55 19.65
N ASN A 233 42.15 11.52 20.98
CA ASN A 233 40.92 11.95 21.63
C ASN A 233 40.90 13.47 21.88
N THR A 234 39.76 14.12 21.65
CA THR A 234 39.53 15.54 21.97
C THR A 234 38.44 15.64 23.04
N ALA A 235 38.78 16.18 24.20
CA ALA A 235 37.91 16.31 25.38
C ALA A 235 37.89 17.77 25.85
N SER A 236 36.70 18.40 25.85
CA SER A 236 36.51 19.81 26.23
C SER A 236 35.33 19.94 27.19
N GLY A 237 35.62 20.17 28.48
CA GLY A 237 34.61 20.33 29.52
C GLY A 237 35.01 19.70 30.85
N TYR A 238 34.07 19.73 31.80
CA TYR A 238 34.23 19.09 33.12
C TYR A 238 33.89 17.59 33.01
N ASN A 239 34.82 16.74 33.45
CA ASN A 239 34.68 15.27 33.43
C ASN A 239 34.33 14.68 32.05
N THR A 240 34.73 15.33 30.95
CA THR A 240 34.64 14.74 29.60
C THR A 240 35.59 13.57 29.45
N LEU A 241 35.12 12.46 28.88
CA LEU A 241 35.94 11.25 28.67
C LEU A 241 36.62 10.73 29.97
N TYR A 242 36.03 10.97 31.15
CA TYR A 242 36.66 10.76 32.46
C TYR A 242 37.22 9.34 32.66
N THR A 243 36.45 8.29 32.30
CA THR A 243 36.87 6.89 32.46
C THR A 243 37.54 6.28 31.22
N ASN A 244 37.78 7.05 30.15
CA ASN A 244 38.37 6.48 28.92
C ASN A 244 39.70 5.81 29.29
N THR A 245 39.97 4.60 28.82
CA THR A 245 41.25 3.93 29.07
C THR A 245 42.01 3.71 27.77
N THR A 246 41.41 2.99 26.82
CA THR A 246 42.03 2.61 25.55
C THR A 246 41.27 3.07 24.31
N GLY A 247 40.10 3.70 24.48
CA GLY A 247 39.30 4.25 23.38
C GLY A 247 40.05 5.33 22.58
N ASN A 248 39.95 5.26 21.26
CA ASN A 248 40.67 6.15 20.32
C ASN A 248 39.73 7.04 19.52
N SER A 249 40.25 8.17 19.05
CA SER A 249 39.57 9.07 18.10
C SER A 249 38.19 9.57 18.56
N ASN A 250 37.95 9.67 19.88
CA ASN A 250 36.70 10.20 20.41
C ASN A 250 36.74 11.72 20.54
N THR A 251 35.64 12.39 20.19
CA THR A 251 35.45 13.84 20.40
C THR A 251 34.32 14.04 21.41
N ALA A 252 34.59 14.71 22.53
CA ALA A 252 33.62 14.99 23.60
C ALA A 252 33.68 16.47 24.01
N ASN A 253 32.56 17.18 23.90
CA ASN A 253 32.47 18.60 24.23
C ASN A 253 31.21 18.91 25.06
N GLY A 254 31.37 19.22 26.35
CA GLY A 254 30.25 19.50 27.25
C GLY A 254 30.49 19.05 28.69
N PHE A 255 29.51 19.27 29.57
CA PHE A 255 29.53 18.76 30.94
C PHE A 255 29.21 17.25 30.93
N TYR A 256 30.08 16.40 31.52
CA TYR A 256 29.94 14.92 31.53
C TYR A 256 29.77 14.24 30.16
N SER A 257 30.17 14.90 29.06
CA SER A 257 30.09 14.31 27.72
C SER A 257 31.04 13.10 27.60
N LEU A 258 30.51 11.95 27.16
CA LEU A 258 31.22 10.66 27.07
C LEU A 258 31.86 10.17 28.39
N VAL A 259 31.36 10.58 29.57
CA VAL A 259 32.03 10.37 30.87
C VAL A 259 32.40 8.91 31.16
N SER A 260 31.52 7.95 30.83
CA SER A 260 31.67 6.52 31.16
C SER A 260 32.43 5.69 30.11
N ASN A 261 32.95 6.31 29.03
CA ASN A 261 33.64 5.58 27.96
C ASN A 261 34.83 4.83 28.53
N THR A 262 35.08 3.59 28.12
CA THR A 262 36.28 2.83 28.53
C THR A 262 37.11 2.46 27.31
N THR A 263 36.52 1.69 26.38
CA THR A 263 37.20 1.21 25.17
C THR A 263 36.52 1.64 23.86
N GLY A 264 35.33 2.24 23.92
CA GLY A 264 34.61 2.76 22.76
C GLY A 264 35.44 3.76 21.96
N SER A 265 35.38 3.67 20.62
CA SER A 265 36.23 4.47 19.71
C SER A 265 35.41 5.14 18.61
N ASN A 266 35.96 6.24 18.04
CA ASN A 266 35.34 7.03 16.98
C ASN A 266 33.96 7.61 17.34
N ASN A 267 33.69 7.89 18.62
CA ASN A 267 32.44 8.53 19.03
C ASN A 267 32.57 10.06 19.00
N THR A 268 31.51 10.76 18.60
CA THR A 268 31.39 12.22 18.69
C THR A 268 30.25 12.56 19.63
N ALA A 269 30.52 13.33 20.69
CA ALA A 269 29.53 13.79 21.66
C ALA A 269 29.67 15.30 21.86
N THR A 270 28.57 16.05 21.73
CA THR A 270 28.53 17.51 21.91
C THR A 270 27.24 17.92 22.59
N GLY A 271 27.37 18.42 23.82
CA GLY A 271 26.25 18.72 24.72
C GLY A 271 26.50 18.18 26.12
N ALA A 272 25.79 18.73 27.10
CA ALA A 272 25.81 18.17 28.45
C ALA A 272 25.17 16.78 28.45
N ASP A 273 25.84 15.81 29.09
CA ASP A 273 25.42 14.42 29.23
C ASP A 273 25.19 13.65 27.90
N ALA A 274 25.69 14.17 26.77
CA ALA A 274 25.70 13.46 25.50
C ALA A 274 26.57 12.19 25.61
N LEU A 275 26.01 11.02 25.27
CA LEU A 275 26.66 9.71 25.37
C LEU A 275 27.21 9.37 26.79
N ASN A 276 26.58 9.88 27.86
CA ASN A 276 27.06 9.78 29.25
C ASN A 276 27.42 8.32 29.67
N ALA A 277 26.55 7.34 29.41
CA ALA A 277 26.72 5.95 29.85
C ALA A 277 27.53 5.05 28.88
N ASN A 278 28.05 5.59 27.78
CA ASN A 278 28.74 4.78 26.76
C ASN A 278 29.94 4.09 27.38
N THR A 279 30.09 2.76 27.25
CA THR A 279 31.26 2.05 27.79
C THR A 279 32.13 1.50 26.66
N THR A 280 31.54 0.72 25.75
CA THR A 280 32.23 0.05 24.64
C THR A 280 31.66 0.42 23.26
N GLY A 281 30.50 1.07 23.21
CA GLY A 281 29.87 1.54 21.98
C GLY A 281 30.81 2.41 21.13
N SER A 282 30.78 2.23 19.81
CA SER A 282 31.72 2.85 18.88
C SER A 282 30.99 3.42 17.65
N TYR A 283 31.61 4.41 16.99
CA TYR A 283 31.04 5.11 15.83
C TYR A 283 29.67 5.77 16.08
N ASN A 284 29.41 6.23 17.31
CA ASN A 284 28.18 6.96 17.62
C ASN A 284 28.38 8.48 17.51
N THR A 285 27.37 9.19 17.02
CA THR A 285 27.31 10.67 17.01
C THR A 285 26.15 11.14 17.87
N ALA A 286 26.40 11.99 18.86
CA ALA A 286 25.39 12.53 19.78
C ALA A 286 25.56 14.05 19.93
N THR A 287 24.59 14.83 19.45
CA THR A 287 24.62 16.30 19.50
C THR A 287 23.33 16.84 20.13
N GLY A 288 23.41 17.34 21.37
CA GLY A 288 22.27 17.81 22.16
C GLY A 288 22.42 17.48 23.64
N ASN A 289 21.60 18.07 24.50
CA ASN A 289 21.53 17.65 25.89
C ASN A 289 20.98 16.22 25.97
N SER A 290 21.65 15.36 26.74
CA SER A 290 21.24 13.97 26.98
C SER A 290 21.00 13.12 25.71
N ALA A 291 21.58 13.50 24.57
CA ALA A 291 21.52 12.71 23.34
C ALA A 291 22.29 11.39 23.53
N LEU A 292 21.67 10.26 23.18
CA LEU A 292 22.21 8.90 23.41
C LEU A 292 22.58 8.57 24.89
N TYR A 293 22.00 9.27 25.87
CA TYR A 293 22.41 9.24 27.28
C TYR A 293 22.74 7.85 27.84
N SER A 294 21.83 6.87 27.65
CA SER A 294 21.93 5.52 28.23
C SER A 294 22.71 4.49 27.39
N ASN A 295 23.30 4.88 26.26
CA ASN A 295 23.98 3.92 25.38
C ASN A 295 25.12 3.25 26.14
N THR A 296 25.24 1.93 26.09
CA THR A 296 26.33 1.20 26.78
C THR A 296 27.27 0.56 25.76
N SER A 297 26.71 -0.22 24.83
CA SER A 297 27.45 -0.97 23.81
C SER A 297 26.96 -0.76 22.37
N GLY A 298 25.87 -0.01 22.17
CA GLY A 298 25.31 0.25 20.84
C GLY A 298 26.29 1.01 19.93
N TYR A 299 26.27 0.70 18.63
CA TYR A 299 27.19 1.24 17.63
C TYR A 299 26.49 1.78 16.37
N TYR A 300 27.19 2.63 15.61
CA TYR A 300 26.67 3.33 14.41
C TYR A 300 25.38 4.13 14.64
N ASN A 301 25.10 4.62 15.86
CA ASN A 301 23.92 5.43 16.11
C ASN A 301 24.21 6.94 15.90
N THR A 302 23.26 7.66 15.31
CA THR A 302 23.29 9.12 15.18
C THR A 302 22.10 9.71 15.94
N ALA A 303 22.35 10.59 16.90
CA ALA A 303 21.34 11.34 17.64
C ALA A 303 21.65 12.84 17.61
N VAL A 304 20.70 13.65 17.16
CA VAL A 304 20.84 15.11 17.05
C VAL A 304 19.58 15.76 17.58
N GLY A 305 19.62 16.38 18.76
CA GLY A 305 18.48 17.01 19.43
C GLY A 305 18.37 16.61 20.90
N ASP A 306 17.62 17.40 21.68
CA ASP A 306 17.39 17.12 23.11
C ASP A 306 16.78 15.73 23.35
N SER A 307 17.42 14.98 24.24
CA SER A 307 17.03 13.62 24.64
C SER A 307 16.70 12.69 23.44
N SER A 308 17.35 12.92 22.30
CA SER A 308 17.22 12.06 21.11
C SER A 308 17.93 10.73 21.38
N LEU A 309 17.25 9.62 21.07
CA LEU A 309 17.70 8.26 21.34
C LEU A 309 18.14 8.00 22.82
N PHE A 310 17.53 8.72 23.77
CA PHE A 310 17.95 8.78 25.19
C PHE A 310 18.14 7.41 25.86
N ALA A 311 17.19 6.49 25.71
CA ALA A 311 17.16 5.22 26.46
C ALA A 311 17.92 4.05 25.80
N ASN A 312 18.59 4.27 24.66
CA ASN A 312 19.22 3.19 23.90
C ASN A 312 20.30 2.55 24.75
N SER A 313 20.32 1.23 24.88
CA SER A 313 21.32 0.51 25.68
C SER A 313 22.30 -0.24 24.78
N SER A 314 21.78 -0.98 23.80
CA SER A 314 22.55 -1.79 22.84
C SER A 314 22.00 -1.79 21.41
N GLY A 315 20.96 -1.00 21.11
CA GLY A 315 20.45 -0.83 19.74
C GLY A 315 21.49 -0.17 18.82
N ASN A 316 21.50 -0.58 17.54
CA ASN A 316 22.55 -0.26 16.58
C ASN A 316 22.00 0.35 15.28
N GLY A 317 22.78 1.20 14.64
CA GLY A 317 22.45 1.76 13.32
C GLY A 317 21.22 2.67 13.30
N ASN A 318 20.80 3.22 14.44
CA ASN A 318 19.64 4.10 14.52
C ASN A 318 20.01 5.55 14.17
N THR A 319 19.14 6.25 13.46
CA THR A 319 19.25 7.70 13.19
C THR A 319 18.06 8.43 13.83
N ALA A 320 18.32 9.27 14.83
CA ALA A 320 17.34 10.08 15.54
C ALA A 320 17.68 11.57 15.42
N ILE A 321 16.97 12.31 14.59
CA ILE A 321 17.19 13.74 14.37
C ILE A 321 15.95 14.51 14.81
N GLY A 322 16.07 15.31 15.85
CA GLY A 322 15.04 16.14 16.46
C GLY A 322 14.66 15.70 17.88
N ILE A 323 13.97 16.60 18.59
CA ILE A 323 13.69 16.47 20.03
C ILE A 323 12.82 15.23 20.30
N TRP A 324 13.25 14.42 21.27
CA TRP A 324 12.58 13.19 21.71
C TRP A 324 12.35 12.12 20.63
N SER A 325 13.00 12.21 19.47
CA SER A 325 12.95 11.14 18.47
C SER A 325 13.66 9.88 19.00
N LEU A 326 12.99 8.73 18.86
CA LEU A 326 13.38 7.42 19.41
C LEU A 326 13.73 7.43 20.92
N ARG A 327 13.11 8.32 21.71
CA ARG A 327 13.49 8.58 23.12
C ARG A 327 13.57 7.31 23.99
N HIS A 328 12.62 6.39 23.84
CA HIS A 328 12.55 5.16 24.64
C HIS A 328 13.15 3.92 23.97
N ASN A 329 13.78 4.05 22.79
CA ASN A 329 14.44 2.91 22.12
C ASN A 329 15.45 2.29 23.07
N THR A 330 15.38 0.98 23.34
CA THR A 330 16.35 0.29 24.21
C THR A 330 17.28 -0.60 23.39
N ILE A 331 16.70 -1.51 22.62
CA ILE A 331 17.41 -2.53 21.82
C ILE A 331 17.04 -2.51 20.34
N GLY A 332 16.06 -1.70 19.92
CA GLY A 332 15.65 -1.55 18.53
C GLY A 332 16.81 -1.10 17.63
N ASN A 333 16.88 -1.64 16.42
CA ASN A 333 17.99 -1.44 15.47
C ASN A 333 17.49 -0.83 14.16
N THR A 334 18.39 -0.19 13.42
CA THR A 334 18.17 0.28 12.04
C THR A 334 16.95 1.18 11.85
N ASN A 335 16.49 1.88 12.89
CA ASN A 335 15.38 2.82 12.80
C ASN A 335 15.84 4.22 12.35
N VAL A 336 15.03 4.89 11.55
CA VAL A 336 15.22 6.29 11.12
C VAL A 336 14.06 7.13 11.63
N ALA A 337 14.33 8.07 12.53
CA ALA A 337 13.38 9.02 13.08
C ALA A 337 13.86 10.46 12.82
N VAL A 338 13.15 11.22 11.97
CA VAL A 338 13.53 12.60 11.61
C VAL A 338 12.37 13.55 11.84
N GLY A 339 12.49 14.40 12.86
CA GLY A 339 11.48 15.32 13.36
C GLY A 339 11.30 15.21 14.87
N VAL A 340 10.11 15.53 15.39
CA VAL A 340 9.89 15.62 16.85
C VAL A 340 8.96 14.50 17.34
N ALA A 341 9.41 13.81 18.40
CA ALA A 341 8.72 12.68 19.03
C ALA A 341 8.34 11.53 18.07
N ASN A 342 9.10 11.33 17.00
CA ASN A 342 8.92 10.20 16.09
C ASN A 342 9.48 8.92 16.73
N LEU A 343 8.76 7.80 16.60
CA LEU A 343 9.09 6.53 17.27
C LEU A 343 9.33 6.68 18.79
N TYR A 344 8.65 7.63 19.44
CA TYR A 344 8.90 8.03 20.83
C TYR A 344 8.92 6.85 21.81
N SER A 345 7.96 5.93 21.69
CA SER A 345 7.77 4.79 22.59
C SER A 345 8.47 3.51 22.14
N ASN A 346 9.22 3.52 21.03
CA ASN A 346 9.84 2.32 20.47
C ASN A 346 10.73 1.68 21.52
N SER A 347 10.67 0.36 21.72
CA SER A 347 11.55 -0.33 22.67
C SER A 347 12.53 -1.23 21.92
N ASP A 348 11.98 -2.15 21.13
CA ASP A 348 12.67 -3.22 20.41
C ASP A 348 12.30 -3.27 18.91
N GLY A 349 11.31 -2.49 18.47
CA GLY A 349 10.96 -2.34 17.06
C GLY A 349 12.16 -1.92 16.20
N TYR A 350 12.26 -2.45 14.99
CA TYR A 350 13.44 -2.32 14.12
C TYR A 350 13.11 -2.01 12.66
N SER A 351 14.07 -1.43 11.95
CA SER A 351 13.94 -1.05 10.52
C SER A 351 12.70 -0.19 10.20
N ASN A 352 12.25 0.64 11.14
CA ASN A 352 11.17 1.60 10.89
C ASN A 352 11.72 2.92 10.35
N VAL A 353 10.96 3.59 9.49
CA VAL A 353 11.22 4.95 8.98
C VAL A 353 10.07 5.85 9.42
N ALA A 354 10.37 6.93 10.13
CA ALA A 354 9.41 7.83 10.77
C ALA A 354 9.84 9.29 10.56
N VAL A 355 9.14 10.03 9.71
CA VAL A 355 9.53 11.41 9.32
C VAL A 355 8.37 12.38 9.51
N GLY A 356 8.58 13.44 10.30
CA GLY A 356 7.60 14.49 10.59
C GLY A 356 7.33 14.69 12.09
N TRP A 357 6.06 14.74 12.52
CA TRP A 357 5.69 15.00 13.93
C TRP A 357 4.82 13.88 14.50
N GLU A 358 5.21 13.31 15.63
CA GLU A 358 4.53 12.19 16.31
C GLU A 358 4.23 10.98 15.39
N THR A 359 5.05 10.76 14.36
CA THR A 359 4.92 9.59 13.49
C THR A 359 5.39 8.33 14.20
N LEU A 360 4.62 7.24 14.10
CA LEU A 360 4.87 5.99 14.84
C LEU A 360 5.07 6.20 16.37
N TYR A 361 4.46 7.24 16.96
CA TYR A 361 4.70 7.67 18.35
C TYR A 361 4.56 6.54 19.39
N SER A 362 3.51 5.72 19.27
CA SER A 362 3.21 4.63 20.20
C SER A 362 3.85 3.29 19.83
N ASN A 363 4.71 3.23 18.80
CA ASN A 363 5.32 1.98 18.37
C ASN A 363 6.10 1.35 19.53
N ILE A 364 5.94 0.06 19.79
CA ILE A 364 6.67 -0.65 20.84
C ILE A 364 7.65 -1.61 20.16
N ALA A 365 7.10 -2.61 19.46
CA ALA A 365 7.82 -3.70 18.79
C ALA A 365 7.49 -3.82 17.27
N GLY A 366 6.63 -2.94 16.75
CA GLY A 366 6.35 -2.87 15.32
C GLY A 366 7.62 -2.60 14.51
N HIS A 367 7.74 -3.22 13.34
CA HIS A 367 8.97 -3.23 12.55
C HIS A 367 8.68 -3.12 11.05
N GLN A 368 9.69 -2.68 10.29
CA GLN A 368 9.60 -2.51 8.83
C GLN A 368 8.47 -1.56 8.37
N ASN A 369 8.04 -0.63 9.24
CA ASN A 369 7.02 0.37 8.89
C ASN A 369 7.67 1.62 8.27
N ILE A 370 7.00 2.22 7.29
CA ILE A 370 7.39 3.51 6.69
C ILE A 370 6.24 4.49 6.96
N ALA A 371 6.50 5.55 7.73
CA ALA A 371 5.54 6.58 8.10
C ALA A 371 6.12 7.98 7.81
N VAL A 372 5.44 8.78 6.99
CA VAL A 372 5.84 10.16 6.67
C VAL A 372 4.66 11.12 6.75
N GLY A 373 4.77 12.14 7.59
CA GLY A 373 3.76 13.19 7.75
C GLY A 373 3.56 13.60 9.21
N THR A 374 2.35 14.00 9.53
CA THR A 374 1.98 14.47 10.88
C THR A 374 1.02 13.44 11.47
N GLN A 375 1.38 12.86 12.61
CA GLN A 375 0.64 11.80 13.30
C GLN A 375 0.35 10.54 12.45
N THR A 376 1.13 10.33 11.40
CA THR A 376 1.07 9.13 10.55
C THR A 376 1.44 7.88 11.36
N LEU A 377 0.59 6.84 11.34
CA LEU A 377 0.75 5.63 12.15
C LEU A 377 0.86 5.86 13.68
N LYS A 378 0.34 6.99 14.20
CA LYS A 378 0.58 7.41 15.60
C LYS A 378 0.29 6.31 16.63
N ALA A 379 -0.80 5.57 16.47
CA ALA A 379 -1.23 4.55 17.43
C ALA A 379 -0.57 3.17 17.27
N ASN A 380 0.29 2.96 16.27
CA ASN A 380 0.87 1.64 15.98
C ASN A 380 1.60 1.12 17.21
N THR A 381 1.39 -0.12 17.63
CA THR A 381 2.10 -0.71 18.79
C THR A 381 2.93 -1.93 18.36
N PHE A 382 2.31 -2.83 17.60
CA PHE A 382 2.92 -4.08 17.12
C PHE A 382 2.80 -4.29 15.60
N GLY A 383 2.00 -3.47 14.90
CA GLY A 383 1.81 -3.58 13.45
C GLY A 383 3.13 -3.45 12.67
N TYR A 384 3.28 -4.23 11.60
CA TYR A 384 4.51 -4.34 10.84
C TYR A 384 4.29 -4.30 9.31
N ASN A 385 5.36 -3.98 8.56
CA ASN A 385 5.35 -3.86 7.10
C ASN A 385 4.27 -2.91 6.54
N ASN A 386 3.86 -1.89 7.29
CA ASN A 386 2.91 -0.88 6.82
C ASN A 386 3.63 0.30 6.15
N ILE A 387 3.05 0.84 5.07
CA ILE A 387 3.51 2.05 4.40
C ILE A 387 2.42 3.10 4.52
N ALA A 388 2.69 4.24 5.16
CA ALA A 388 1.74 5.33 5.25
C ALA A 388 2.37 6.71 5.05
N LEU A 389 1.73 7.53 4.21
CA LEU A 389 2.18 8.88 3.88
C LEU A 389 0.99 9.85 3.93
N GLY A 390 1.11 10.93 4.70
CA GLY A 390 0.11 11.99 4.80
C GLY A 390 -0.36 12.27 6.23
N HIS A 391 -0.99 13.45 6.41
CA HIS A 391 -1.56 13.88 7.70
C HIS A 391 -2.59 12.87 8.20
N THR A 392 -2.38 12.35 9.42
CA THR A 392 -3.20 11.32 10.08
C THR A 392 -3.53 10.10 9.23
N SER A 393 -2.68 9.76 8.26
CA SER A 393 -2.82 8.51 7.49
C SER A 393 -2.61 7.29 8.39
N LEU A 394 -3.54 6.34 8.33
CA LEU A 394 -3.55 5.09 9.11
C LEU A 394 -3.31 5.32 10.62
N TYR A 395 -3.91 6.39 11.14
CA TYR A 395 -3.70 6.95 12.49
C TYR A 395 -3.95 5.97 13.63
N ARG A 396 -5.03 5.15 13.55
CA ARG A 396 -5.47 4.26 14.64
C ARG A 396 -4.92 2.83 14.58
N ASN A 397 -4.03 2.52 13.65
CA ASN A 397 -3.47 1.18 13.53
C ASN A 397 -2.80 0.79 14.84
N THR A 398 -3.01 -0.43 15.33
CA THR A 398 -2.34 -0.97 16.53
C THR A 398 -1.62 -2.27 16.19
N PHE A 399 -2.35 -3.20 15.57
CA PHE A 399 -1.87 -4.53 15.15
C PHE A 399 -1.98 -4.80 13.65
N GLY A 400 -2.60 -3.91 12.86
CA GLY A 400 -2.75 -4.10 11.42
C GLY A 400 -1.42 -4.14 10.68
N ASN A 401 -1.30 -4.99 9.67
CA ASN A 401 -0.04 -5.31 8.98
C ASN A 401 -0.18 -5.20 7.46
N LYS A 402 0.94 -4.94 6.78
CA LYS A 402 1.02 -4.94 5.31
C LYS A 402 0.01 -4.00 4.63
N ASN A 403 -0.37 -2.92 5.31
CA ASN A 403 -1.27 -1.91 4.76
C ASN A 403 -0.48 -0.83 4.00
N ILE A 404 -1.06 -0.31 2.93
CA ILE A 404 -0.57 0.86 2.18
C ILE A 404 -1.62 1.97 2.32
N SER A 405 -1.22 3.14 2.84
CA SER A 405 -2.13 4.25 3.14
C SER A 405 -1.54 5.59 2.70
N LEU A 406 -1.98 6.14 1.58
CA LEU A 406 -1.39 7.33 0.95
C LEU A 406 -2.46 8.43 0.82
N GLY A 407 -2.31 9.52 1.57
CA GLY A 407 -3.22 10.67 1.56
C GLY A 407 -3.75 11.04 2.95
N GLU A 408 -4.29 12.24 3.08
CA GLU A 408 -4.90 12.72 4.32
C GLU A 408 -6.06 11.82 4.77
N GLN A 409 -6.04 11.40 6.04
CA GLN A 409 -7.06 10.54 6.66
C GLN A 409 -7.37 9.23 5.89
N SER A 410 -6.48 8.83 4.98
CA SER A 410 -6.52 7.50 4.38
C SER A 410 -6.45 6.45 5.49
N MET A 411 -7.37 5.48 5.47
CA MET A 411 -7.44 4.36 6.40
C MET A 411 -7.46 4.76 7.91
N PHE A 412 -8.00 5.94 8.24
CA PHE A 412 -7.88 6.56 9.57
C PHE A 412 -8.30 5.67 10.76
N GLU A 413 -9.49 5.07 10.72
CA GLU A 413 -10.04 4.25 11.82
C GLU A 413 -9.50 2.80 11.88
N ASN A 414 -8.60 2.39 10.98
CA ASN A 414 -8.15 0.99 10.92
C ASN A 414 -7.26 0.67 12.12
N THR A 415 -7.66 -0.32 12.92
CA THR A 415 -6.96 -0.75 14.14
C THR A 415 -6.19 -2.06 13.93
N THR A 416 -6.86 -3.07 13.37
CA THR A 416 -6.30 -4.43 13.18
C THR A 416 -6.39 -4.95 11.76
N GLY A 417 -7.13 -4.26 10.88
CA GLY A 417 -7.24 -4.64 9.48
C GLY A 417 -5.88 -4.64 8.77
N SER A 418 -5.68 -5.59 7.88
CA SER A 418 -4.39 -5.95 7.29
C SER A 418 -4.51 -6.23 5.79
N GLY A 419 -3.42 -5.99 5.04
CA GLY A 419 -3.36 -6.20 3.60
C GLY A 419 -4.24 -5.24 2.78
N ASN A 420 -4.57 -4.07 3.33
CA ASN A 420 -5.40 -3.07 2.67
C ASN A 420 -4.56 -2.04 1.90
N ILE A 421 -5.11 -1.52 0.80
CA ILE A 421 -4.55 -0.42 0.03
C ILE A 421 -5.56 0.73 0.06
N ALA A 422 -5.16 1.90 0.56
CA ALA A 422 -5.93 3.13 0.56
C ALA A 422 -5.08 4.27 -0.04
N ILE A 423 -5.50 4.85 -1.16
CA ILE A 423 -4.75 5.89 -1.87
C ILE A 423 -5.72 7.01 -2.27
N GLY A 424 -5.69 8.13 -1.56
CA GLY A 424 -6.59 9.27 -1.74
C GLY A 424 -6.99 9.91 -0.41
N ASN A 425 -7.54 11.13 -0.47
CA ASN A 425 -8.15 11.77 0.70
C ASN A 425 -9.34 10.91 1.19
N MET A 426 -9.36 10.60 2.49
CA MET A 426 -10.39 9.78 3.15
C MET A 426 -10.68 8.42 2.46
N ALA A 427 -9.73 7.88 1.68
CA ALA A 427 -9.84 6.54 1.12
C ALA A 427 -9.89 5.50 2.26
N LEU A 428 -10.90 4.64 2.24
CA LEU A 428 -11.13 3.58 3.25
C LEU A 428 -11.23 4.10 4.72
N MET A 429 -11.66 5.34 4.91
CA MET A 429 -11.58 6.08 6.18
C MET A 429 -12.22 5.39 7.39
N SER A 430 -13.40 4.77 7.22
CA SER A 430 -14.16 4.12 8.32
C SER A 430 -13.87 2.63 8.53
N ASN A 431 -12.92 2.03 7.78
CA ASN A 431 -12.57 0.62 8.00
C ASN A 431 -11.85 0.48 9.35
N THR A 432 -12.30 -0.44 10.21
CA THR A 432 -11.69 -0.70 11.52
C THR A 432 -10.87 -1.99 11.56
N VAL A 433 -11.38 -3.08 10.97
CA VAL A 433 -10.84 -4.45 11.17
C VAL A 433 -10.86 -5.32 9.90
N LYS A 434 -11.31 -4.78 8.75
CA LYS A 434 -11.46 -5.56 7.51
C LYS A 434 -10.14 -5.64 6.75
N ASN A 435 -10.02 -6.68 5.91
CA ASN A 435 -8.77 -7.08 5.25
C ASN A 435 -8.95 -7.15 3.73
N ASN A 436 -7.81 -7.11 3.01
CA ASN A 436 -7.71 -7.32 1.57
C ASN A 436 -8.59 -6.37 0.73
N LEU A 437 -8.62 -5.10 1.11
CA LEU A 437 -9.40 -4.05 0.43
C LEU A 437 -8.50 -3.19 -0.45
N ILE A 438 -9.04 -2.74 -1.59
CA ILE A 438 -8.37 -1.77 -2.47
C ILE A 438 -9.27 -0.56 -2.63
N ALA A 439 -8.82 0.61 -2.20
CA ALA A 439 -9.51 1.89 -2.28
C ALA A 439 -8.56 2.93 -2.89
N ILE A 440 -8.80 3.35 -4.13
CA ILE A 440 -7.95 4.30 -4.85
C ILE A 440 -8.84 5.42 -5.41
N GLY A 441 -8.69 6.63 -4.88
CA GLY A 441 -9.52 7.79 -5.18
C GLY A 441 -10.04 8.48 -3.91
N ASP A 442 -10.48 9.73 -4.05
CA ASP A 442 -11.17 10.46 -2.97
C ASP A 442 -12.36 9.65 -2.45
N SER A 443 -12.45 9.45 -1.14
CA SER A 443 -13.58 8.77 -0.48
C SER A 443 -13.92 7.37 -1.02
N ALA A 444 -13.00 6.69 -1.73
CA ALA A 444 -13.21 5.32 -2.20
C ALA A 444 -13.39 4.38 -1.00
N LEU A 445 -14.42 3.52 -1.01
CA LEU A 445 -14.79 2.63 0.11
C LEU A 445 -14.92 3.33 1.48
N TYR A 446 -15.26 4.62 1.52
CA TYR A 446 -15.28 5.45 2.75
C TYR A 446 -15.95 4.76 3.97
N ASN A 447 -17.15 4.19 3.79
CA ASN A 447 -17.91 3.55 4.87
C ASN A 447 -17.60 2.05 5.08
N ASN A 448 -16.67 1.45 4.35
CA ASN A 448 -16.53 -0.02 4.28
C ASN A 448 -16.31 -0.68 5.65
N GLY A 449 -17.27 -1.51 6.05
CA GLY A 449 -17.24 -2.23 7.32
C GLY A 449 -17.85 -1.48 8.50
N ASN A 450 -18.34 -0.26 8.30
CA ASN A 450 -19.04 0.50 9.33
C ASN A 450 -20.32 -0.23 9.78
N GLY A 451 -20.38 -0.60 11.06
CA GLY A 451 -21.45 -1.44 11.63
C GLY A 451 -21.37 -2.94 11.29
N ALA A 452 -20.36 -3.41 10.55
CA ALA A 452 -20.27 -4.80 10.08
C ALA A 452 -19.75 -5.78 11.15
N VAL A 453 -20.66 -6.23 12.03
CA VAL A 453 -20.39 -7.19 13.11
C VAL A 453 -19.90 -8.55 12.58
N ILE A 454 -20.39 -9.01 11.42
CA ILE A 454 -20.02 -10.31 10.85
C ILE A 454 -18.61 -10.22 10.22
N PRO A 455 -17.65 -11.13 10.53
CA PRO A 455 -16.29 -11.09 10.00
C PRO A 455 -16.19 -11.15 8.47
N THR A 456 -17.07 -11.92 7.82
CA THR A 456 -17.10 -12.13 6.36
C THR A 456 -17.76 -10.99 5.56
N ASN A 457 -18.34 -10.00 6.25
CA ASN A 457 -18.93 -8.83 5.60
C ASN A 457 -17.83 -7.78 5.35
N SER A 458 -17.94 -7.07 4.22
CA SER A 458 -17.09 -5.94 3.84
C SER A 458 -15.62 -6.30 3.59
N ILE A 459 -15.38 -7.47 3.01
CA ILE A 459 -14.04 -7.97 2.62
C ILE A 459 -13.91 -8.11 1.11
N ASN A 460 -12.67 -8.11 0.62
CA ASN A 460 -12.32 -8.32 -0.79
C ASN A 460 -13.02 -7.36 -1.77
N ASN A 461 -13.31 -6.13 -1.34
CA ASN A 461 -13.86 -5.09 -2.21
C ASN A 461 -12.73 -4.29 -2.88
N ILE A 462 -12.91 -3.97 -4.16
CA ILE A 462 -12.02 -3.15 -4.98
C ILE A 462 -12.80 -1.91 -5.42
N ALA A 463 -12.27 -0.72 -5.16
CA ALA A 463 -12.83 0.56 -5.55
C ALA A 463 -11.73 1.47 -6.10
N ILE A 464 -11.84 1.83 -7.37
CA ILE A 464 -10.86 2.66 -8.09
C ILE A 464 -11.62 3.79 -8.78
N GLY A 465 -11.66 4.96 -8.15
CA GLY A 465 -12.41 6.13 -8.61
C GLY A 465 -12.89 6.98 -7.44
N GLU A 466 -13.16 8.26 -7.71
CA GLU A 466 -13.79 9.16 -6.75
C GLU A 466 -15.14 8.58 -6.28
N LYS A 467 -15.29 8.43 -4.96
CA LYS A 467 -16.47 7.89 -4.27
C LYS A 467 -16.94 6.51 -4.76
N ALA A 468 -16.09 5.72 -5.43
CA ALA A 468 -16.38 4.35 -5.80
C ALA A 468 -16.68 3.50 -4.54
N LEU A 469 -17.79 2.75 -4.53
CA LEU A 469 -18.28 1.98 -3.36
C LEU A 469 -18.38 2.78 -2.04
N LYS A 470 -18.53 4.11 -2.08
CA LYS A 470 -18.47 4.99 -0.89
C LYS A 470 -19.41 4.54 0.24
N SER A 471 -20.61 4.08 -0.10
CA SER A 471 -21.67 3.76 0.88
C SER A 471 -21.63 2.32 1.39
N ASN A 472 -20.67 1.51 0.96
CA ASN A 472 -20.63 0.09 1.33
C ASN A 472 -20.48 -0.07 2.83
N SER A 473 -21.42 -0.75 3.49
CA SER A 473 -21.35 -1.05 4.93
C SER A 473 -21.19 -2.53 5.19
N PHE A 474 -21.73 -3.41 4.33
CA PHE A 474 -21.79 -4.86 4.55
C PHE A 474 -21.37 -5.70 3.33
N GLY A 475 -21.54 -5.17 2.11
CA GLY A 475 -21.31 -5.91 0.87
C GLY A 475 -19.86 -6.38 0.70
N SER A 476 -19.67 -7.57 0.15
CA SER A 476 -18.36 -8.21 -0.07
C SER A 476 -18.13 -8.55 -1.54
N GLN A 477 -16.85 -8.68 -1.92
CA GLN A 477 -16.43 -9.14 -3.26
C GLN A 477 -16.97 -8.28 -4.42
N ASN A 478 -17.14 -6.98 -4.19
CA ASN A 478 -17.52 -6.02 -5.20
C ASN A 478 -16.29 -5.39 -5.88
N THR A 479 -16.36 -5.16 -7.18
CA THR A 479 -15.35 -4.44 -7.96
C THR A 479 -15.97 -3.21 -8.61
N ALA A 480 -15.56 -2.01 -8.21
CA ALA A 480 -16.00 -0.73 -8.76
C ALA A 480 -14.81 0.02 -9.35
N VAL A 481 -14.84 0.31 -10.65
CA VAL A 481 -13.79 1.05 -11.37
C VAL A 481 -14.43 2.17 -12.16
N GLY A 482 -14.21 3.42 -11.75
CA GLY A 482 -14.85 4.63 -12.27
C GLY A 482 -15.42 5.50 -11.16
N GLY A 483 -15.45 6.81 -11.37
CA GLY A 483 -16.09 7.75 -10.43
C GLY A 483 -17.56 7.41 -10.23
N LEU A 484 -18.02 7.45 -8.98
CA LEU A 484 -19.40 7.13 -8.57
C LEU A 484 -19.87 5.69 -8.90
N ALA A 485 -18.97 4.77 -9.28
CA ALA A 485 -19.35 3.38 -9.54
C ALA A 485 -19.76 2.67 -8.23
N LEU A 486 -20.92 1.99 -8.22
CA LEU A 486 -21.54 1.38 -7.03
C LEU A 486 -21.64 2.33 -5.82
N LEU A 487 -21.82 3.64 -6.06
CA LEU A 487 -21.83 4.70 -5.03
C LEU A 487 -22.74 4.39 -3.83
N SER A 488 -23.97 3.94 -4.11
CA SER A 488 -25.02 3.75 -3.11
C SER A 488 -25.03 2.35 -2.48
N ASN A 489 -24.17 1.43 -2.93
CA ASN A 489 -24.23 0.03 -2.52
C ASN A 489 -23.97 -0.06 -1.02
N THR A 490 -24.91 -0.61 -0.25
CA THR A 490 -24.77 -0.73 1.22
C THR A 490 -24.50 -2.18 1.63
N GLY A 491 -25.11 -3.15 0.95
CA GLY A 491 -25.03 -4.58 1.27
C GLY A 491 -24.92 -5.54 0.07
N GLY A 492 -25.14 -5.06 -1.15
CA GLY A 492 -25.00 -5.87 -2.36
C GLY A 492 -23.59 -6.46 -2.50
N SER A 493 -23.51 -7.70 -2.99
CA SER A 493 -22.26 -8.47 -3.05
C SER A 493 -22.05 -9.11 -4.43
N TYR A 494 -20.81 -9.45 -4.76
CA TYR A 494 -20.43 -10.02 -6.06
C TYR A 494 -20.75 -9.13 -7.27
N ASN A 495 -20.81 -7.80 -7.09
CA ASN A 495 -21.09 -6.87 -8.18
C ASN A 495 -19.80 -6.38 -8.85
N THR A 496 -19.80 -6.29 -10.17
CA THR A 496 -18.74 -5.69 -10.99
C THR A 496 -19.29 -4.47 -11.71
N ALA A 497 -18.73 -3.29 -11.48
CA ALA A 497 -19.10 -2.03 -12.09
C ALA A 497 -17.86 -1.34 -12.68
N PHE A 498 -17.79 -1.23 -14.00
CA PHE A 498 -16.70 -0.57 -14.72
C PHE A 498 -17.25 0.57 -15.58
N GLY A 499 -16.97 1.81 -15.20
CA GLY A 499 -17.41 3.02 -15.89
C GLY A 499 -17.95 4.08 -14.92
N TYR A 500 -17.90 5.35 -15.35
CA TYR A 500 -18.46 6.46 -14.59
C TYR A 500 -19.95 6.24 -14.33
N ARG A 501 -20.37 6.29 -13.06
CA ARG A 501 -21.75 6.05 -12.60
C ARG A 501 -22.34 4.69 -12.99
N SER A 502 -21.50 3.67 -13.19
CA SER A 502 -21.96 2.29 -13.39
C SER A 502 -22.55 1.74 -12.08
N LEU A 503 -23.79 1.23 -12.11
CA LEU A 503 -24.56 0.76 -10.94
C LEU A 503 -24.61 1.76 -9.77
N GLU A 504 -24.66 3.07 -10.02
CA GLU A 504 -24.60 4.12 -8.98
C GLU A 504 -25.68 3.99 -7.91
N ALA A 505 -26.92 3.67 -8.31
CA ALA A 505 -28.08 3.59 -7.42
C ALA A 505 -28.24 2.24 -6.70
N GLU A 506 -27.35 1.28 -6.93
CA GLU A 506 -27.43 -0.06 -6.34
C GLU A 506 -27.39 0.05 -4.81
N THR A 507 -28.20 -0.72 -4.09
CA THR A 507 -28.17 -0.76 -2.63
C THR A 507 -27.93 -2.16 -2.08
N LEU A 508 -28.68 -3.14 -2.60
CA LEU A 508 -28.70 -4.53 -2.12
C LEU A 508 -28.63 -5.58 -3.24
N GLY A 509 -28.72 -5.17 -4.52
CA GLY A 509 -28.60 -6.08 -5.65
C GLY A 509 -27.26 -6.82 -5.66
N SER A 510 -27.26 -8.07 -6.12
CA SER A 510 -26.07 -8.93 -6.10
C SER A 510 -25.86 -9.65 -7.43
N PHE A 511 -24.63 -10.10 -7.68
CA PHE A 511 -24.22 -10.77 -8.92
C PHE A 511 -24.38 -9.93 -10.20
N ASN A 512 -24.39 -8.59 -10.08
CA ASN A 512 -24.55 -7.69 -11.22
C ASN A 512 -23.21 -7.38 -11.88
N THR A 513 -23.12 -7.53 -13.21
CA THR A 513 -21.97 -7.12 -14.03
C THR A 513 -22.38 -5.96 -14.92
N SER A 514 -21.71 -4.82 -14.81
CA SER A 514 -22.03 -3.59 -15.51
C SER A 514 -20.77 -2.90 -16.06
N VAL A 515 -20.66 -2.75 -17.38
CA VAL A 515 -19.48 -2.25 -18.08
C VAL A 515 -19.88 -1.17 -19.08
N GLY A 516 -19.66 0.10 -18.72
CA GLY A 516 -20.01 1.26 -19.52
C GLY A 516 -20.34 2.47 -18.64
N SER A 517 -20.17 3.68 -19.16
CA SER A 517 -20.68 4.88 -18.47
C SER A 517 -22.21 4.79 -18.37
N THR A 518 -22.75 5.05 -17.18
CA THR A 518 -24.17 4.93 -16.81
C THR A 518 -24.84 3.57 -17.12
N ALA A 519 -24.07 2.50 -17.32
CA ALA A 519 -24.61 1.15 -17.42
C ALA A 519 -25.24 0.74 -16.07
N GLY A 520 -26.45 0.16 -16.11
CA GLY A 520 -27.21 -0.22 -14.91
C GLY A 520 -27.53 0.92 -13.94
N LEU A 521 -27.41 2.19 -14.35
CA LEU A 521 -27.41 3.39 -13.49
C LEU A 521 -28.43 3.37 -12.34
N ARG A 522 -29.70 3.04 -12.63
CA ARG A 522 -30.83 3.13 -11.71
C ARG A 522 -31.16 1.83 -10.99
N ASN A 523 -30.37 0.77 -11.18
CA ASN A 523 -30.61 -0.51 -10.51
C ASN A 523 -30.47 -0.30 -9.01
N THR A 524 -31.47 -0.64 -8.20
CA THR A 524 -31.47 -0.41 -6.75
C THR A 524 -31.40 -1.71 -5.96
N THR A 525 -32.11 -2.75 -6.43
CA THR A 525 -32.14 -4.08 -5.83
C THR A 525 -32.17 -5.23 -6.84
N GLY A 526 -32.22 -4.93 -8.15
CA GLY A 526 -32.18 -5.97 -9.19
C GLY A 526 -30.90 -6.78 -9.10
N SER A 527 -30.95 -8.08 -9.38
CA SER A 527 -29.81 -9.00 -9.24
C SER A 527 -29.58 -9.78 -10.54
N SER A 528 -28.37 -10.31 -10.73
CA SER A 528 -27.98 -11.04 -11.95
C SER A 528 -28.14 -10.23 -13.26
N LEU A 529 -28.00 -8.91 -13.22
CA LEU A 529 -27.93 -8.03 -14.38
C LEU A 529 -26.55 -8.18 -15.07
N THR A 530 -26.53 -8.36 -16.37
CA THR A 530 -25.36 -8.16 -17.23
C THR A 530 -25.64 -6.96 -18.15
N ALA A 531 -25.03 -5.80 -17.90
CA ALA A 531 -25.20 -4.56 -18.66
C ALA A 531 -23.87 -4.12 -19.29
N ILE A 532 -23.72 -4.21 -20.61
CA ILE A 532 -22.46 -3.89 -21.29
C ILE A 532 -22.71 -2.90 -22.43
N GLY A 533 -22.16 -1.69 -22.32
CA GLY A 533 -22.32 -0.58 -23.26
C GLY A 533 -22.72 0.73 -22.56
N TYR A 534 -22.56 1.86 -23.25
CA TYR A 534 -23.04 3.16 -22.75
C TYR A 534 -24.55 3.10 -22.48
N ALA A 535 -24.96 3.49 -21.27
CA ALA A 535 -26.34 3.48 -20.79
C ALA A 535 -27.10 2.14 -20.92
N ALA A 536 -26.40 1.01 -21.09
CA ALA A 536 -27.01 -0.32 -21.17
C ALA A 536 -27.84 -0.60 -19.90
N GLY A 537 -29.13 -0.89 -20.08
CA GLY A 537 -30.06 -1.20 -18.98
C GLY A 537 -30.24 -0.08 -17.96
N SER A 538 -29.90 1.18 -18.30
CA SER A 538 -29.74 2.26 -17.30
C SER A 538 -31.01 2.63 -16.52
N ASN A 539 -32.20 2.30 -17.03
CA ASN A 539 -33.49 2.54 -16.35
C ASN A 539 -34.00 1.34 -15.53
N ASN A 540 -33.32 0.20 -15.53
CA ASN A 540 -33.71 -0.91 -14.67
C ASN A 540 -33.64 -0.47 -13.22
N THR A 541 -34.67 -0.74 -12.41
CA THR A 541 -34.69 -0.44 -10.98
C THR A 541 -34.65 -1.72 -10.16
N THR A 542 -35.54 -2.67 -10.46
CA THR A 542 -35.68 -3.92 -9.68
C THR A 542 -35.72 -5.18 -10.53
N GLY A 543 -35.60 -5.08 -11.86
CA GLY A 543 -35.60 -6.23 -12.75
C GLY A 543 -34.39 -7.15 -12.53
N VAL A 544 -34.61 -8.46 -12.62
CA VAL A 544 -33.67 -9.53 -12.26
C VAL A 544 -33.33 -10.40 -13.49
N SER A 545 -32.11 -10.94 -13.53
CA SER A 545 -31.64 -11.85 -14.59
C SER A 545 -31.72 -11.26 -16.00
N LEU A 546 -31.23 -10.02 -16.15
CA LEU A 546 -31.27 -9.29 -17.42
C LEU A 546 -29.94 -9.42 -18.17
N THR A 547 -29.98 -9.71 -19.47
CA THR A 547 -28.78 -9.68 -20.34
C THR A 547 -28.91 -8.54 -21.34
N VAL A 548 -28.15 -7.46 -21.16
CA VAL A 548 -28.26 -6.21 -21.92
C VAL A 548 -26.90 -5.82 -22.47
N LEU A 549 -26.68 -6.03 -23.77
CA LEU A 549 -25.40 -5.80 -24.46
C LEU A 549 -25.59 -4.86 -25.64
N GLY A 550 -25.12 -3.62 -25.52
CA GLY A 550 -25.14 -2.60 -26.57
C GLY A 550 -25.32 -1.19 -26.01
N VAL A 551 -24.85 -0.20 -26.77
CA VAL A 551 -25.14 1.21 -26.48
C VAL A 551 -26.66 1.43 -26.51
N ASN A 552 -27.22 2.02 -25.46
CA ASN A 552 -28.65 2.28 -25.28
C ASN A 552 -29.54 1.01 -25.36
N ALA A 553 -28.99 -0.18 -25.16
CA ALA A 553 -29.77 -1.41 -25.10
C ALA A 553 -30.59 -1.48 -23.80
N GLY A 554 -31.79 -2.09 -23.86
CA GLY A 554 -32.65 -2.36 -22.71
C GLY A 554 -33.18 -1.13 -21.97
N LEU A 555 -33.11 0.07 -22.54
CA LEU A 555 -33.49 1.34 -21.90
C LEU A 555 -34.94 1.43 -21.44
N ALA A 556 -35.85 0.60 -21.96
CA ALA A 556 -37.24 0.57 -21.53
C ALA A 556 -37.45 -0.27 -20.26
N ASN A 557 -36.57 -1.23 -19.93
CA ASN A 557 -36.76 -2.11 -18.77
C ASN A 557 -36.68 -1.30 -17.47
N THR A 558 -37.68 -1.49 -16.60
CA THR A 558 -37.71 -0.91 -15.25
C THR A 558 -37.82 -2.02 -14.21
N THR A 559 -38.78 -2.94 -14.39
CA THR A 559 -39.06 -4.03 -13.44
C THR A 559 -39.15 -5.41 -14.09
N GLY A 560 -38.99 -5.50 -15.41
CA GLY A 560 -39.04 -6.74 -16.18
C GLY A 560 -37.90 -7.71 -15.82
N ASN A 561 -38.18 -9.02 -15.92
CA ASN A 561 -37.31 -10.10 -15.43
C ASN A 561 -37.01 -11.14 -16.53
N ASN A 562 -35.81 -11.73 -16.51
CA ASN A 562 -35.36 -12.74 -17.46
C ASN A 562 -35.40 -12.26 -18.94
N ASN A 563 -35.15 -10.96 -19.16
CA ASN A 563 -35.17 -10.37 -20.50
C ASN A 563 -33.76 -10.24 -21.08
N THR A 564 -33.65 -10.38 -22.40
CA THR A 564 -32.40 -10.26 -23.15
C THR A 564 -32.51 -9.17 -24.21
N ALA A 565 -31.56 -8.24 -24.28
CA ALA A 565 -31.46 -7.18 -25.28
C ALA A 565 -30.01 -7.09 -25.78
N ILE A 566 -29.74 -7.57 -27.00
CA ILE A 566 -28.39 -7.63 -27.57
C ILE A 566 -28.36 -6.84 -28.88
N GLY A 567 -27.64 -5.72 -28.94
CA GLY A 567 -27.51 -4.85 -30.10
C GLY A 567 -27.64 -3.37 -29.71
N ASN A 568 -27.09 -2.48 -30.54
CA ASN A 568 -27.31 -1.03 -30.39
C ASN A 568 -28.83 -0.73 -30.38
N ALA A 569 -29.31 -0.07 -29.32
CA ALA A 569 -30.73 0.24 -29.11
C ALA A 569 -31.72 -0.97 -29.20
N ALA A 570 -31.25 -2.21 -29.00
CA ALA A 570 -32.14 -3.36 -28.81
C ALA A 570 -32.97 -3.17 -27.52
N ASN A 571 -34.29 -3.34 -27.56
CA ASN A 571 -35.15 -2.87 -26.47
C ASN A 571 -36.48 -3.63 -26.30
N PHE A 572 -37.25 -3.23 -25.29
CA PHE A 572 -38.54 -3.77 -24.91
C PHE A 572 -39.65 -2.72 -25.15
N GLY A 573 -40.85 -3.16 -25.53
CA GLY A 573 -42.00 -2.27 -25.75
C GLY A 573 -42.56 -1.65 -24.47
N VAL A 574 -42.47 -2.36 -23.36
CA VAL A 574 -42.87 -1.92 -22.01
C VAL A 574 -41.86 -2.40 -20.97
N GLY A 575 -41.75 -1.68 -19.85
CA GLY A 575 -40.65 -1.88 -18.88
C GLY A 575 -40.77 -3.09 -17.95
N ASN A 576 -41.89 -3.82 -18.01
CA ASN A 576 -42.23 -4.93 -17.12
C ASN A 576 -42.42 -6.27 -17.87
N LEU A 577 -41.92 -6.40 -19.10
CA LEU A 577 -41.93 -7.68 -19.83
C LEU A 577 -41.16 -8.77 -19.06
N THR A 578 -41.45 -10.03 -19.39
CA THR A 578 -40.80 -11.19 -18.79
C THR A 578 -40.47 -12.24 -19.84
N ASN A 579 -39.29 -12.86 -19.74
CA ASN A 579 -38.83 -13.86 -20.72
C ASN A 579 -38.91 -13.32 -22.17
N ALA A 580 -38.55 -12.04 -22.35
CA ALA A 580 -38.61 -11.34 -23.62
C ALA A 580 -37.20 -11.11 -24.17
N THR A 581 -36.95 -11.50 -25.42
CA THR A 581 -35.63 -11.44 -26.05
C THR A 581 -35.65 -10.60 -27.32
N ALA A 582 -34.78 -9.59 -27.40
CA ALA A 582 -34.51 -8.77 -28.59
C ALA A 582 -33.03 -8.90 -28.95
N ILE A 583 -32.72 -9.39 -30.15
CA ILE A 583 -31.34 -9.57 -30.64
C ILE A 583 -31.20 -8.89 -32.00
N GLY A 584 -30.25 -7.99 -32.16
CA GLY A 584 -30.03 -7.16 -33.35
C GLY A 584 -30.21 -5.67 -33.07
N ALA A 585 -29.55 -4.82 -33.85
CA ALA A 585 -29.67 -3.36 -33.70
C ALA A 585 -31.12 -2.91 -33.91
N ASN A 586 -31.63 -2.08 -33.01
CA ASN A 586 -33.02 -1.61 -32.97
C ASN A 586 -34.09 -2.73 -32.94
N ALA A 587 -33.75 -3.96 -32.54
CA ALA A 587 -34.73 -5.03 -32.32
C ALA A 587 -35.65 -4.66 -31.15
N LEU A 588 -36.96 -4.85 -31.32
CA LEU A 588 -37.98 -4.46 -30.33
C LEU A 588 -38.94 -5.62 -30.07
N VAL A 589 -38.96 -6.13 -28.84
CA VAL A 589 -39.93 -7.14 -28.39
C VAL A 589 -41.03 -6.50 -27.53
N ASN A 590 -42.29 -6.73 -27.88
CA ASN A 590 -43.46 -6.06 -27.27
C ASN A 590 -44.26 -6.95 -26.30
N THR A 591 -43.92 -8.23 -26.19
CA THR A 591 -44.68 -9.25 -25.44
C THR A 591 -43.74 -10.15 -24.64
N SER A 592 -44.23 -10.67 -23.50
CA SER A 592 -43.53 -11.69 -22.72
C SER A 592 -43.42 -13.02 -23.49
N ASN A 593 -42.51 -13.89 -23.06
CA ASN A 593 -42.29 -15.23 -23.64
C ASN A 593 -42.05 -15.22 -25.16
N SER A 594 -41.40 -14.17 -25.66
CA SER A 594 -41.26 -13.88 -27.09
C SER A 594 -39.81 -13.55 -27.45
N MET A 595 -39.36 -13.99 -28.62
CA MET A 595 -38.07 -13.58 -29.19
C MET A 595 -38.29 -12.80 -30.48
N VAL A 596 -37.63 -11.65 -30.60
CA VAL A 596 -37.49 -10.85 -31.83
C VAL A 596 -36.03 -10.86 -32.25
N LEU A 597 -35.76 -11.48 -33.39
CA LEU A 597 -34.43 -11.58 -33.98
C LEU A 597 -34.32 -10.61 -35.16
N GLY A 598 -33.73 -9.45 -34.86
CA GLY A 598 -33.41 -8.36 -35.78
C GLY A 598 -34.51 -7.31 -35.90
N ASN A 599 -34.25 -6.32 -36.76
CA ASN A 599 -35.22 -5.32 -37.18
C ASN A 599 -35.08 -5.13 -38.70
N ALA A 600 -36.09 -5.58 -39.46
CA ALA A 600 -36.08 -5.61 -40.93
C ALA A 600 -34.83 -6.31 -41.56
N VAL A 601 -34.26 -7.31 -40.89
CA VAL A 601 -33.14 -8.11 -41.40
C VAL A 601 -33.59 -9.50 -41.89
N ASN A 602 -32.73 -10.15 -42.68
CA ASN A 602 -32.86 -11.55 -43.07
C ASN A 602 -32.06 -12.44 -42.09
N VAL A 603 -32.68 -13.53 -41.63
CA VAL A 603 -32.07 -14.49 -40.68
C VAL A 603 -31.62 -15.75 -41.43
N GLY A 604 -30.33 -16.07 -41.33
CA GLY A 604 -29.74 -17.28 -41.91
C GLY A 604 -29.47 -18.35 -40.85
N ILE A 605 -29.88 -19.59 -41.12
CA ILE A 605 -29.48 -20.79 -40.36
C ILE A 605 -28.78 -21.74 -41.32
N GLY A 606 -27.48 -21.98 -41.11
CA GLY A 606 -26.65 -22.74 -42.05
C GLY A 606 -26.24 -21.98 -43.33
N THR A 607 -26.49 -20.67 -43.40
CA THR A 607 -26.07 -19.78 -44.51
C THR A 607 -25.55 -18.45 -43.99
N SER A 608 -24.49 -17.94 -44.61
CA SER A 608 -23.94 -16.60 -44.37
C SER A 608 -24.59 -15.51 -45.23
N SER A 609 -25.45 -15.88 -46.19
CA SER A 609 -26.12 -14.97 -47.12
C SER A 609 -27.61 -15.33 -47.23
N PRO A 610 -28.44 -14.98 -46.23
CA PRO A 610 -29.87 -15.25 -46.26
C PRO A 610 -30.58 -14.34 -47.28
N ALA A 611 -31.07 -14.94 -48.38
CA ALA A 611 -31.86 -14.23 -49.40
C ALA A 611 -33.28 -13.91 -48.90
N GLU A 612 -33.84 -14.79 -48.06
CA GLU A 612 -35.18 -14.66 -47.48
C GLU A 612 -35.14 -14.22 -46.01
N ARG A 613 -36.29 -13.73 -45.51
CA ARG A 613 -36.43 -13.29 -44.10
C ARG A 613 -36.04 -14.37 -43.09
N LEU A 614 -36.31 -15.63 -43.41
CA LEU A 614 -35.79 -16.82 -42.73
C LEU A 614 -35.29 -17.80 -43.81
N HIS A 615 -33.98 -17.95 -43.93
CA HIS A 615 -33.33 -18.87 -44.85
C HIS A 615 -32.62 -19.97 -44.06
N VAL A 616 -33.15 -21.19 -44.12
CA VAL A 616 -32.56 -22.37 -43.45
C VAL A 616 -32.01 -23.33 -44.49
N ILE A 617 -30.73 -23.69 -44.38
CA ILE A 617 -30.11 -24.75 -45.17
C ILE A 617 -30.25 -26.07 -44.40
N GLY A 618 -31.20 -26.92 -44.82
CA GLY A 618 -31.46 -28.23 -44.23
C GLY A 618 -32.94 -28.49 -43.97
N ASN A 619 -33.24 -29.63 -43.33
CA ASN A 619 -34.60 -30.03 -43.02
C ASN A 619 -35.15 -29.24 -41.81
N ILE A 620 -36.36 -28.68 -41.94
CA ILE A 620 -37.09 -28.06 -40.83
C ILE A 620 -38.17 -29.04 -40.37
N LYS A 621 -38.26 -29.30 -39.06
CA LYS A 621 -39.40 -29.99 -38.45
C LYS A 621 -40.30 -28.96 -37.79
N THR A 622 -41.54 -28.84 -38.26
CA THR A 622 -42.55 -27.92 -37.73
C THR A 622 -43.76 -28.70 -37.24
N ASP A 623 -44.28 -28.34 -36.06
CA ASP A 623 -45.65 -28.68 -35.66
C ASP A 623 -46.55 -27.48 -35.96
N GLY A 624 -47.75 -27.70 -36.49
CA GLY A 624 -48.69 -26.64 -36.88
C GLY A 624 -48.10 -25.54 -37.78
N PHE A 625 -47.58 -25.89 -38.97
CA PHE A 625 -47.07 -24.87 -39.91
C PHE A 625 -48.21 -24.00 -40.48
N ILE A 626 -48.46 -22.86 -39.84
CA ILE A 626 -49.44 -21.88 -40.27
C ILE A 626 -48.81 -20.96 -41.32
N MET A 627 -49.29 -21.05 -42.55
CA MET A 627 -49.01 -20.02 -43.56
C MET A 627 -49.94 -18.82 -43.35
N PRO A 628 -49.45 -17.57 -43.56
CA PRO A 628 -50.23 -16.36 -43.30
C PRO A 628 -51.48 -16.22 -44.19
N THR A 629 -51.54 -16.98 -45.29
CA THR A 629 -52.75 -17.17 -46.11
C THR A 629 -53.08 -18.66 -46.17
N GLY A 630 -53.96 -19.10 -45.27
CA GLY A 630 -54.70 -20.34 -45.49
C GLY A 630 -55.64 -20.14 -46.68
N ALA A 631 -55.61 -21.05 -47.66
CA ALA A 631 -56.68 -21.10 -48.64
C ALA A 631 -57.99 -21.54 -47.94
N GLY A 632 -59.13 -21.12 -48.49
CA GLY A 632 -60.44 -21.35 -47.87
C GLY A 632 -60.83 -22.83 -47.76
N GLN A 633 -62.06 -23.08 -47.30
CA GLN A 633 -62.64 -24.43 -47.37
C GLN A 633 -62.45 -24.99 -48.80
N ASP A 634 -62.05 -26.26 -48.85
CA ASP A 634 -61.80 -27.04 -50.07
C ASP A 634 -60.49 -26.76 -50.84
N LYS A 635 -59.42 -26.33 -50.15
CA LYS A 635 -58.04 -26.42 -50.69
C LYS A 635 -57.10 -27.29 -49.84
N VAL A 636 -56.17 -27.98 -50.52
CA VAL A 636 -55.08 -28.80 -49.97
C VAL A 636 -53.72 -28.23 -50.39
N LEU A 637 -52.72 -28.34 -49.53
CA LEU A 637 -51.36 -27.87 -49.83
C LEU A 637 -50.58 -28.94 -50.60
N THR A 638 -50.06 -28.60 -51.77
CA THR A 638 -49.24 -29.47 -52.63
C THR A 638 -47.87 -28.84 -52.88
N SER A 639 -46.80 -29.64 -52.79
CA SER A 639 -45.44 -29.21 -53.13
C SER A 639 -45.13 -29.43 -54.60
N ASP A 640 -44.41 -28.50 -55.22
CA ASP A 640 -43.71 -28.76 -56.48
C ASP A 640 -42.40 -29.57 -56.26
N ALA A 641 -41.69 -29.86 -57.35
CA ALA A 641 -40.42 -30.61 -57.33
C ALA A 641 -39.22 -29.81 -56.76
N ALA A 642 -39.37 -28.50 -56.53
CA ALA A 642 -38.38 -27.63 -55.89
C ALA A 642 -38.68 -27.41 -54.39
N GLY A 643 -39.78 -27.96 -53.87
CA GLY A 643 -40.19 -27.83 -52.47
C GLY A 643 -41.15 -26.66 -52.19
N ASN A 644 -41.65 -25.97 -53.21
CA ASN A 644 -42.57 -24.84 -53.02
C ASN A 644 -43.99 -25.34 -52.76
N GLY A 645 -44.54 -25.04 -51.58
CA GLY A 645 -45.92 -25.34 -51.23
C GLY A 645 -46.92 -24.36 -51.87
N THR A 646 -47.94 -24.89 -52.55
CA THR A 646 -49.03 -24.13 -53.18
C THR A 646 -50.40 -24.75 -52.86
N TRP A 647 -51.45 -23.94 -52.75
CA TRP A 647 -52.80 -24.42 -52.41
C TRP A 647 -53.62 -24.80 -53.66
N THR A 648 -54.07 -26.05 -53.75
CA THR A 648 -54.85 -26.63 -54.86
C THR A 648 -56.21 -27.15 -54.38
N GLU A 649 -57.17 -27.41 -55.29
CA GLU A 649 -58.58 -27.67 -54.91
C GLU A 649 -58.88 -29.13 -54.54
N LYS A 650 -59.82 -29.32 -53.61
CA LYS A 650 -60.30 -30.62 -53.11
C LYS A 650 -61.49 -31.09 -53.94
N VAL A 651 -61.34 -32.23 -54.62
CA VAL A 651 -62.37 -32.76 -55.53
C VAL A 651 -63.25 -33.79 -54.82
N ILE A 652 -64.58 -33.60 -54.86
CA ILE A 652 -65.59 -34.54 -54.36
C ILE A 652 -66.64 -34.74 -55.46
N PHE A 653 -67.03 -35.99 -55.73
CA PHE A 653 -68.10 -36.35 -56.66
C PHE A 653 -69.29 -36.96 -55.88
N LYS A 654 -70.52 -36.69 -56.32
CA LYS A 654 -71.76 -37.41 -55.93
C LYS A 654 -72.72 -37.39 -57.13
N VAL A 655 -73.51 -38.47 -57.28
CA VAL A 655 -74.62 -38.59 -58.24
C VAL A 655 -75.83 -39.15 -57.48
N SER A 656 -77.06 -38.84 -57.92
CA SER A 656 -78.35 -39.37 -57.42
C SER A 656 -79.43 -39.10 -58.47
N GLY A 657 -80.46 -39.96 -58.60
CA GLY A 657 -81.54 -39.77 -59.59
C GLY A 657 -82.73 -40.72 -59.42
N PHE A 658 -83.79 -40.56 -60.22
CA PHE A 658 -85.03 -41.34 -60.12
C PHE A 658 -85.28 -42.19 -61.38
N LEU A 659 -85.94 -43.34 -61.23
CA LEU A 659 -86.41 -44.15 -62.36
C LEU A 659 -87.86 -43.78 -62.74
N TYR A 660 -88.15 -43.77 -64.05
CA TYR A 660 -89.50 -43.65 -64.61
C TYR A 660 -89.77 -44.78 -65.63
N ASP A 661 -91.05 -45.02 -65.86
CA ASP A 661 -91.68 -46.13 -66.61
C ASP A 661 -91.05 -46.47 -67.99
N PHE A 662 -91.01 -47.76 -68.36
CA PHE A 662 -90.57 -48.22 -69.69
C PHE A 662 -91.52 -49.25 -70.32
N THR A 663 -92.11 -48.87 -71.46
CA THR A 663 -93.10 -49.66 -72.20
C THR A 663 -92.42 -50.67 -73.13
N VAL A 664 -92.84 -51.95 -73.11
CA VAL A 664 -92.40 -52.95 -74.11
C VAL A 664 -93.59 -53.75 -74.65
N ALA A 665 -93.64 -53.91 -75.97
CA ALA A 665 -94.64 -54.75 -76.65
C ALA A 665 -94.38 -56.26 -76.44
N PRO A 666 -95.41 -57.11 -76.48
CA PRO A 666 -95.28 -58.53 -76.13
C PRO A 666 -94.61 -59.36 -77.23
N GLY A 667 -93.60 -60.15 -76.85
CA GLY A 667 -92.99 -61.22 -77.63
C GLY A 667 -92.49 -62.33 -76.70
N PRO A 668 -92.51 -63.62 -77.10
CA PRO A 668 -92.21 -64.73 -76.21
C PRO A 668 -90.70 -64.98 -76.01
N PHE A 669 -90.40 -65.75 -74.96
CA PHE A 669 -89.12 -66.33 -74.51
C PHE A 669 -88.36 -65.66 -73.35
N MET A 670 -88.44 -66.37 -72.21
CA MET A 670 -87.44 -66.67 -71.17
C MET A 670 -86.26 -65.71 -70.90
N GLY A 671 -86.14 -65.30 -69.63
CA GLY A 671 -84.87 -65.11 -68.92
C GLY A 671 -83.91 -64.04 -69.48
N THR A 672 -84.20 -62.76 -69.27
CA THR A 672 -83.29 -61.66 -69.62
C THR A 672 -82.90 -60.82 -68.41
N HIS A 673 -81.58 -60.72 -68.16
CA HIS A 673 -81.02 -59.69 -67.27
C HIS A 673 -81.41 -58.31 -67.82
N ARG A 674 -81.93 -57.41 -66.97
CA ARG A 674 -82.13 -56.01 -67.35
C ARG A 674 -81.25 -55.10 -66.52
N ASP A 675 -80.48 -54.28 -67.21
CA ASP A 675 -79.72 -53.18 -66.62
C ASP A 675 -80.62 -51.95 -66.43
N LEU A 676 -80.31 -51.10 -65.44
CA LEU A 676 -81.06 -49.88 -65.17
C LEU A 676 -80.46 -48.71 -65.97
N TYR A 677 -81.08 -48.40 -67.11
CA TYR A 677 -80.47 -47.52 -68.12
C TYR A 677 -81.06 -46.11 -68.25
N ASP A 678 -82.23 -45.82 -67.65
CA ASP A 678 -82.90 -44.52 -67.78
C ASP A 678 -83.00 -43.81 -66.41
N TRP A 679 -82.27 -42.71 -66.25
CA TRP A 679 -82.17 -41.95 -64.99
C TRP A 679 -82.74 -40.53 -65.19
N ALA A 680 -83.88 -40.25 -64.58
CA ALA A 680 -84.51 -38.94 -64.60
C ALA A 680 -84.08 -38.07 -63.40
N ASN A 681 -83.73 -36.80 -63.67
CA ASN A 681 -83.07 -35.84 -62.77
C ASN A 681 -81.72 -36.33 -62.25
N ILE A 682 -80.64 -35.79 -62.81
CA ILE A 682 -79.26 -36.08 -62.40
C ILE A 682 -78.62 -34.78 -61.91
N ASP A 683 -78.39 -34.66 -60.61
CA ASP A 683 -77.57 -33.58 -60.05
C ASP A 683 -76.08 -33.89 -60.31
N ILE A 684 -75.58 -33.50 -61.48
CA ILE A 684 -74.15 -33.54 -61.80
C ILE A 684 -73.52 -32.20 -61.42
N ASN A 685 -72.59 -32.20 -60.46
CA ASN A 685 -71.75 -31.03 -60.19
C ASN A 685 -70.28 -31.32 -60.52
N VAL A 686 -69.80 -30.62 -61.56
CA VAL A 686 -68.42 -30.39 -62.05
C VAL A 686 -67.47 -31.54 -62.46
N GLY A 687 -66.85 -31.35 -63.64
CA GLY A 687 -65.47 -31.80 -63.94
C GLY A 687 -65.32 -33.05 -64.80
N SER A 688 -65.13 -32.87 -66.13
CA SER A 688 -64.65 -33.85 -67.16
C SER A 688 -65.20 -35.29 -67.18
N VAL A 689 -66.21 -35.62 -66.36
CA VAL A 689 -66.96 -36.88 -66.38
C VAL A 689 -68.06 -36.78 -67.44
N LEU A 690 -68.04 -37.70 -68.41
CA LEU A 690 -69.13 -37.86 -69.38
C LEU A 690 -70.18 -38.82 -68.80
N PHE A 691 -71.36 -38.29 -68.50
CA PHE A 691 -72.54 -39.12 -68.24
C PHE A 691 -73.20 -39.46 -69.57
N ASN A 692 -73.32 -40.75 -69.91
CA ASN A 692 -73.99 -41.18 -71.14
C ASN A 692 -75.46 -41.54 -70.86
N ASN A 693 -76.35 -40.58 -71.10
CA ASN A 693 -77.78 -40.70 -70.81
C ASN A 693 -78.53 -41.74 -71.67
N GLY A 694 -77.89 -42.35 -72.67
CA GLY A 694 -78.50 -43.45 -73.44
C GLY A 694 -78.39 -44.83 -72.77
N ASN A 695 -77.43 -45.00 -71.85
CA ASN A 695 -77.03 -46.30 -71.31
C ASN A 695 -76.87 -46.32 -69.77
N GLY A 696 -77.24 -45.27 -69.03
CA GLY A 696 -77.08 -45.21 -67.56
C GLY A 696 -75.66 -45.44 -67.01
N GLN A 697 -74.62 -45.21 -67.82
CA GLN A 697 -73.21 -45.48 -67.50
C GLN A 697 -72.45 -44.22 -67.07
N ILE A 698 -71.62 -44.32 -66.04
CA ILE A 698 -70.77 -43.22 -65.54
C ILE A 698 -69.30 -43.49 -65.86
N MET A 699 -68.67 -42.60 -66.61
CA MET A 699 -67.26 -42.69 -67.02
C MET A 699 -66.36 -41.82 -66.13
N VAL A 700 -65.62 -42.42 -65.20
CA VAL A 700 -64.76 -41.68 -64.25
C VAL A 700 -63.29 -41.62 -64.72
N PRO A 701 -62.45 -40.66 -64.30
CA PRO A 701 -61.01 -40.69 -64.58
C PRO A 701 -60.29 -41.77 -63.73
N PRO A 702 -59.03 -42.14 -64.04
CA PRO A 702 -58.25 -43.04 -63.20
C PRO A 702 -58.15 -42.57 -61.74
N GLY A 703 -58.37 -43.48 -60.80
CA GLY A 703 -58.50 -43.19 -59.37
C GLY A 703 -59.09 -44.35 -58.56
N VAL A 704 -59.22 -44.14 -57.25
CA VAL A 704 -59.90 -45.08 -56.34
C VAL A 704 -61.24 -44.47 -55.92
N TYR A 705 -62.32 -45.24 -56.08
CA TYR A 705 -63.69 -44.79 -55.88
C TYR A 705 -64.43 -45.69 -54.90
N ARG A 706 -65.13 -45.11 -53.93
CA ARG A 706 -66.19 -45.78 -53.16
C ARG A 706 -67.49 -45.66 -53.95
N VAL A 707 -68.23 -46.76 -54.06
CA VAL A 707 -69.43 -46.87 -54.89
C VAL A 707 -70.54 -47.55 -54.10
N GLU A 708 -71.73 -46.95 -54.08
CA GLU A 708 -72.87 -47.42 -53.29
C GLU A 708 -74.16 -47.33 -54.11
N ALA A 709 -74.96 -48.40 -54.13
CA ALA A 709 -76.23 -48.48 -54.83
C ALA A 709 -77.32 -49.00 -53.90
N ARG A 710 -78.53 -48.43 -53.98
CA ARG A 710 -79.71 -48.84 -53.21
C ARG A 710 -80.95 -48.77 -54.08
N VAL A 711 -81.86 -49.74 -53.99
CA VAL A 711 -83.17 -49.76 -54.66
C VAL A 711 -84.25 -50.11 -53.64
N ASN A 712 -85.38 -49.38 -53.68
CA ASN A 712 -86.59 -49.68 -52.91
C ASN A 712 -87.72 -50.09 -53.85
N VAL A 713 -88.37 -51.24 -53.59
CA VAL A 713 -89.42 -51.82 -54.44
C VAL A 713 -90.68 -52.13 -53.62
N LYS A 714 -91.85 -51.97 -54.25
CA LYS A 714 -93.18 -52.24 -53.67
C LYS A 714 -93.88 -53.38 -54.44
N PHE A 715 -94.48 -54.32 -53.72
CA PHE A 715 -95.30 -55.40 -54.27
C PHE A 715 -96.81 -55.14 -54.09
N ASN A 716 -97.65 -55.71 -54.96
CA ASN A 716 -99.09 -55.42 -55.03
C ASN A 716 -100.02 -56.66 -55.03
N THR A 717 -99.50 -57.89 -54.87
CA THR A 717 -100.29 -59.13 -54.85
C THR A 717 -99.97 -60.01 -53.62
N PRO A 718 -100.93 -60.79 -53.06
CA PRO A 718 -100.75 -61.39 -51.73
C PRO A 718 -100.00 -62.73 -51.68
N ASP A 719 -99.85 -63.45 -52.80
CA ASP A 719 -99.26 -64.78 -52.85
C ASP A 719 -98.04 -64.82 -53.79
N GLU A 720 -96.98 -65.49 -53.30
CA GLU A 720 -95.65 -65.82 -53.89
C GLU A 720 -94.44 -65.08 -53.26
N SER A 721 -93.32 -65.81 -53.15
CA SER A 721 -92.04 -65.31 -52.61
C SER A 721 -91.10 -64.90 -53.73
N GLU A 722 -90.48 -63.72 -53.61
CA GLU A 722 -89.61 -63.16 -54.64
C GLU A 722 -88.20 -62.83 -54.13
N THR A 723 -87.19 -63.14 -54.94
CA THR A 723 -85.78 -62.79 -54.71
C THR A 723 -85.35 -61.69 -55.66
N GLN A 724 -85.00 -60.54 -55.10
CA GLN A 724 -84.46 -59.39 -55.82
C GLN A 724 -82.94 -59.36 -55.72
N SER A 725 -82.26 -58.72 -56.67
CA SER A 725 -80.82 -58.45 -56.52
C SER A 725 -80.38 -57.18 -57.25
N LEU A 726 -79.34 -56.55 -56.70
CA LEU A 726 -78.77 -55.29 -57.15
C LEU A 726 -77.26 -55.46 -57.26
N GLN A 727 -76.72 -55.22 -58.45
CA GLN A 727 -75.29 -55.35 -58.76
C GLN A 727 -74.68 -53.97 -59.03
N ILE A 728 -73.53 -53.68 -58.43
CA ILE A 728 -72.60 -52.64 -58.90
C ILE A 728 -71.66 -53.30 -59.90
N ARG A 729 -71.45 -52.66 -61.06
CA ARG A 729 -70.64 -53.19 -62.16
C ARG A 729 -69.55 -52.20 -62.57
N GLN A 730 -68.42 -52.72 -63.01
CA GLN A 730 -67.36 -51.97 -63.68
C GLN A 730 -67.16 -52.58 -65.07
N SER A 731 -67.34 -51.79 -66.12
CA SER A 731 -67.12 -52.21 -67.52
C SER A 731 -67.79 -53.55 -67.85
N GLY A 732 -69.07 -53.67 -67.46
CA GLY A 732 -69.88 -54.88 -67.62
C GLY A 732 -69.58 -56.05 -66.66
N SER A 733 -68.56 -56.00 -65.79
CA SER A 733 -68.29 -57.04 -64.80
C SER A 733 -68.92 -56.72 -63.44
N THR A 734 -69.56 -57.69 -62.78
CA THR A 734 -70.14 -57.49 -61.43
C THR A 734 -69.04 -57.38 -60.38
N MET A 735 -68.99 -56.23 -59.69
CA MET A 735 -68.01 -55.90 -58.66
C MET A 735 -68.53 -56.14 -57.25
N ALA A 736 -69.84 -56.05 -57.06
CA ALA A 736 -70.54 -56.48 -55.85
C ALA A 736 -72.02 -56.73 -56.18
N GLU A 737 -72.66 -57.65 -55.46
CA GLU A 737 -74.08 -57.94 -55.54
C GLU A 737 -74.70 -57.97 -54.13
N GLY A 738 -75.88 -57.36 -53.99
CA GLY A 738 -76.75 -57.52 -52.83
C GLY A 738 -78.03 -58.22 -53.25
N HIS A 739 -78.53 -59.15 -52.42
CA HIS A 739 -79.82 -59.82 -52.61
C HIS A 739 -80.77 -59.42 -51.48
N SER A 740 -82.08 -59.43 -51.76
CA SER A 740 -83.11 -59.45 -50.71
C SER A 740 -84.20 -60.45 -51.09
N HIS A 741 -84.72 -61.16 -50.10
CA HIS A 741 -85.74 -62.20 -50.26
C HIS A 741 -86.88 -61.93 -49.29
N LEU A 742 -88.13 -61.98 -49.78
CA LEU A 742 -89.31 -61.73 -48.97
C LEU A 742 -90.14 -63.01 -48.84
N HIS A 743 -90.46 -63.40 -47.61
CA HIS A 743 -91.27 -64.59 -47.30
C HIS A 743 -92.54 -64.13 -46.57
N HIS A 744 -93.72 -64.41 -47.13
CA HIS A 744 -95.00 -64.16 -46.46
C HIS A 744 -95.44 -65.36 -45.61
N ASP A 745 -96.09 -65.06 -44.48
CA ASP A 745 -96.84 -66.01 -43.66
C ASP A 745 -98.35 -65.79 -43.87
N HIS A 746 -99.10 -66.87 -44.01
CA HIS A 746 -100.49 -66.85 -44.48
C HIS A 746 -101.48 -66.37 -43.39
N VAL A 747 -102.05 -65.16 -43.53
CA VAL A 747 -103.22 -64.70 -42.73
C VAL A 747 -104.25 -64.04 -43.64
N TYR A 748 -105.44 -64.65 -43.73
CA TYR A 748 -106.54 -64.13 -44.53
C TYR A 748 -107.10 -62.81 -43.96
N GLY A 749 -107.03 -61.72 -44.74
CA GLY A 749 -107.96 -60.59 -44.58
C GLY A 749 -107.41 -59.21 -44.20
N SER A 750 -106.35 -58.71 -44.86
CA SER A 750 -106.20 -57.26 -45.15
C SER A 750 -105.03 -57.00 -46.10
N PHE A 751 -105.15 -56.00 -46.99
CA PHE A 751 -104.03 -55.58 -47.86
C PHE A 751 -103.00 -54.79 -47.04
N GLN A 752 -101.91 -55.45 -46.60
CA GLN A 752 -100.70 -54.74 -46.18
C GLN A 752 -99.71 -54.62 -47.34
N HIS A 753 -99.15 -53.43 -47.51
CA HIS A 753 -98.07 -53.18 -48.47
C HIS A 753 -96.72 -53.41 -47.80
N VAL A 754 -95.97 -54.43 -48.24
CA VAL A 754 -94.58 -54.62 -47.81
C VAL A 754 -93.65 -53.98 -48.84
N PHE A 755 -92.77 -53.10 -48.35
CA PHE A 755 -91.66 -52.53 -49.13
C PHE A 755 -90.39 -53.33 -48.84
N ASN A 756 -89.60 -53.59 -49.87
CA ASN A 756 -88.29 -54.21 -49.73
C ASN A 756 -87.19 -53.27 -50.21
N THR A 757 -86.03 -53.29 -49.54
CA THR A 757 -84.82 -52.55 -49.91
C THR A 757 -83.73 -53.56 -50.28
N VAL A 758 -83.09 -53.37 -51.43
CA VAL A 758 -81.79 -53.97 -51.72
C VAL A 758 -80.74 -52.87 -51.71
N SER A 759 -79.62 -53.06 -51.02
CA SER A 759 -78.48 -52.15 -51.04
C SER A 759 -77.16 -52.90 -51.13
N VAL A 760 -76.22 -52.35 -51.88
CA VAL A 760 -74.89 -52.91 -52.10
C VAL A 760 -73.86 -51.77 -52.15
N SER A 761 -72.65 -52.00 -51.66
CA SER A 761 -71.54 -51.04 -51.75
C SER A 761 -70.21 -51.77 -51.94
N THR A 762 -69.25 -51.09 -52.57
CA THR A 762 -67.90 -51.62 -52.83
C THR A 762 -66.89 -50.49 -53.09
N ILE A 763 -65.61 -50.84 -53.19
CA ILE A 763 -64.54 -49.93 -53.62
C ILE A 763 -64.00 -50.41 -54.96
N ILE A 764 -63.96 -49.51 -55.94
CA ILE A 764 -63.55 -49.76 -57.31
C ILE A 764 -62.28 -48.96 -57.61
N LYS A 765 -61.27 -49.63 -58.17
CA LYS A 765 -60.07 -48.98 -58.69
C LYS A 765 -60.14 -48.91 -60.21
N VAL A 766 -60.13 -47.71 -60.75
CA VAL A 766 -60.06 -47.45 -62.18
C VAL A 766 -58.61 -47.15 -62.54
N ASN A 767 -57.98 -48.05 -63.29
CA ASN A 767 -56.54 -47.97 -63.58
C ASN A 767 -56.22 -47.17 -64.85
N ASN A 768 -57.16 -47.07 -65.80
CA ASN A 768 -56.99 -46.47 -67.12
C ASN A 768 -58.34 -45.85 -67.57
N THR A 769 -58.41 -45.31 -68.79
CA THR A 769 -59.64 -44.72 -69.38
C THR A 769 -60.41 -45.72 -70.27
N ILE A 770 -60.20 -47.01 -70.09
CA ILE A 770 -60.83 -48.10 -70.86
C ILE A 770 -61.78 -48.89 -69.94
N ASP A 771 -61.31 -49.22 -68.74
CA ASP A 771 -62.06 -49.94 -67.69
C ASP A 771 -62.74 -48.97 -66.71
N ASN A 772 -63.20 -47.81 -67.20
CA ASN A 772 -63.62 -46.68 -66.37
C ASN A 772 -65.14 -46.42 -66.33
N GLU A 773 -65.91 -47.27 -67.01
CA GLU A 773 -67.36 -47.35 -66.87
C GLU A 773 -67.71 -47.97 -65.51
N ILE A 774 -68.57 -47.29 -64.74
CA ILE A 774 -69.22 -47.84 -63.55
C ILE A 774 -70.74 -47.70 -63.73
N SER A 775 -71.47 -48.78 -63.45
CA SER A 775 -72.93 -48.91 -63.70
C SER A 775 -73.63 -49.78 -62.65
N VAL A 776 -74.97 -49.80 -62.69
CA VAL A 776 -75.81 -50.58 -61.76
C VAL A 776 -76.83 -51.43 -62.54
N ARG A 777 -77.02 -52.68 -62.11
CA ARG A 777 -77.99 -53.64 -62.67
C ARG A 777 -78.94 -54.13 -61.59
N TYR A 778 -80.23 -54.28 -61.90
CA TYR A 778 -81.24 -54.78 -60.97
C TYR A 778 -82.14 -55.84 -61.64
N TRP A 779 -82.45 -56.91 -60.93
CA TRP A 779 -83.34 -57.97 -61.43
C TRP A 779 -84.18 -58.64 -60.33
N ASN A 780 -85.20 -59.36 -60.77
CA ASN A 780 -86.13 -60.14 -59.96
C ASN A 780 -86.30 -61.54 -60.58
N HIS A 781 -86.49 -62.57 -59.75
CA HIS A 781 -86.32 -63.98 -60.13
C HIS A 781 -87.63 -64.80 -60.32
N SER A 782 -88.81 -64.21 -60.24
CA SER A 782 -90.09 -64.95 -60.34
C SER A 782 -90.44 -65.40 -61.77
N THR A 783 -91.21 -66.50 -61.88
CA THR A 783 -91.30 -67.31 -63.10
C THR A 783 -92.68 -67.41 -63.74
N ASN A 784 -93.71 -66.68 -63.29
CA ASN A 784 -94.98 -66.58 -64.04
C ASN A 784 -95.71 -65.23 -63.96
N THR A 785 -96.20 -64.83 -65.14
CA THR A 785 -97.07 -63.69 -65.54
C THR A 785 -97.54 -62.61 -64.53
N THR A 786 -97.38 -61.35 -64.97
CA THR A 786 -98.11 -60.12 -64.56
C THR A 786 -97.74 -59.39 -63.26
N ALA A 787 -96.45 -59.15 -63.06
CA ALA A 787 -96.02 -57.91 -62.39
C ALA A 787 -96.36 -56.68 -63.26
N GLN A 788 -97.56 -56.12 -63.11
CA GLN A 788 -97.93 -54.83 -63.72
C GLN A 788 -97.24 -53.69 -62.97
N PHE A 789 -96.30 -53.02 -63.64
CA PHE A 789 -95.85 -51.69 -63.23
C PHE A 789 -97.01 -50.71 -63.45
N VAL A 790 -97.51 -50.10 -62.37
CA VAL A 790 -98.71 -49.25 -62.41
C VAL A 790 -98.36 -47.88 -63.00
N ASN A 791 -98.75 -47.66 -64.26
CA ASN A 791 -98.68 -46.36 -64.92
C ASN A 791 -99.69 -45.39 -64.26
N ASN A 792 -99.17 -44.32 -63.65
CA ASN A 792 -99.97 -43.35 -62.89
C ASN A 792 -99.63 -41.90 -63.26
N ASN A 793 -99.91 -41.53 -64.51
CA ASN A 793 -99.94 -40.14 -64.95
C ASN A 793 -101.29 -39.46 -64.62
N ASN A 794 -101.56 -39.21 -63.32
CA ASN A 794 -102.17 -37.94 -62.86
C ASN A 794 -102.27 -37.83 -61.33
N SER A 795 -102.35 -36.59 -60.86
CA SER A 795 -102.11 -36.16 -59.48
C SER A 795 -103.20 -36.51 -58.46
N SER A 796 -102.84 -37.28 -57.43
CA SER A 796 -103.32 -37.14 -56.03
C SER A 796 -102.30 -37.74 -55.04
N PRO A 797 -102.17 -37.21 -53.81
CA PRO A 797 -101.04 -37.51 -52.93
C PRO A 797 -101.26 -38.79 -52.09
N GLY A 798 -100.25 -39.67 -52.01
CA GLY A 798 -100.28 -40.82 -51.09
C GLY A 798 -99.67 -42.13 -51.60
N MET A 799 -99.15 -42.20 -52.84
CA MET A 799 -98.41 -43.38 -53.32
C MET A 799 -96.94 -43.04 -53.57
N GLU A 800 -96.05 -43.64 -52.79
CA GLU A 800 -94.59 -43.52 -52.98
C GLU A 800 -94.12 -44.24 -54.25
N ARG A 801 -93.18 -43.61 -54.95
CA ARG A 801 -92.55 -44.14 -56.18
C ARG A 801 -91.39 -45.06 -55.82
N GLN A 802 -91.08 -46.02 -56.67
CA GLN A 802 -89.85 -46.82 -56.55
C GLN A 802 -88.64 -45.90 -56.77
N TYR A 803 -87.59 -46.04 -55.94
CA TYR A 803 -86.43 -45.13 -55.93
C TYR A 803 -85.13 -45.93 -55.95
N CYS A 804 -84.15 -45.47 -56.74
CA CYS A 804 -82.80 -45.99 -56.76
C CYS A 804 -81.79 -44.88 -56.46
N GLU A 805 -80.95 -45.03 -55.44
CA GLU A 805 -79.82 -44.13 -55.19
C GLU A 805 -78.53 -44.79 -55.67
N PHE A 806 -77.68 -44.04 -56.37
CA PHE A 806 -76.38 -44.51 -56.84
C PHE A 806 -75.30 -43.44 -56.65
N THR A 807 -74.41 -43.64 -55.68
CA THR A 807 -73.35 -42.71 -55.30
C THR A 807 -71.97 -43.25 -55.69
N ILE A 808 -71.15 -42.41 -56.32
CA ILE A 808 -69.72 -42.65 -56.58
C ILE A 808 -68.91 -41.50 -55.95
N GLN A 809 -67.93 -41.82 -55.12
CA GLN A 809 -67.04 -40.87 -54.45
C GLN A 809 -65.57 -41.24 -54.69
N ARG A 810 -64.75 -40.33 -55.20
CA ARG A 810 -63.28 -40.52 -55.25
C ARG A 810 -62.68 -40.39 -53.85
N ILE A 811 -61.81 -41.33 -53.46
CA ILE A 811 -61.25 -41.43 -52.10
C ILE A 811 -59.70 -41.37 -52.05
N ASN A 812 -59.04 -41.21 -53.20
CA ASN A 812 -57.61 -40.84 -53.36
C ASN A 812 -57.39 -40.19 -54.74
#